data_AF-B7GE79-F1
#
_entry.id   AF-B7GE79-F1
#
_cell.length_a   1.000
_cell.length_b   1.000
_cell.length_c   1.000
_cell.angle_alpha   90.00
_cell.angle_beta   90.00
_cell.angle_gamma   90.00
#
_symmetry.space_group_name_H-M   'P 1'
#
loop_
_entity.id
_entity.type
_entity.pdbx_description
1 polymer ?
#
loop_
_entity_poly.entity_id
_entity_poly.type
_entity_poly.pdbx_seq_one_letter_code
_entity_poly.pdbx_strand_id
1 'polypeptide(L)'
;MMDQSVGWDHEKENVGYFHKHVEKGGLIMASRDNDEANIDLAVLSVPLAEATSTLLELCSSNNTRIVQMEGYVTAKRGFGSSFCFLDLSERGWERRPVQVMLKRQNYSPPMGADSDGNAPTFDGIFRSMLPGTYASITGVASPTRNPGEAVLLCREVDLLGLPRNPQHIRVILECTAKGLLPIASVARLYNQSAEQLQRDLECSGEGCYGKPFDSLAKMVLRSLPADERYPDLVKYKQSFRLPVAPAETYSLPESVKMATKVSVSGIKESAPPLSVEAVLSQFYESEDIDCSGSTLQLPACVHGWIQNRRRFDRNVTVLELVDSLRESDNSTTLESAPHFCQRLKCVSHPQILAVSDTMAHLLAPSAQVQIQGVVIGDKNDGAPTLWITNIRLLQASWWPSVTRFLLELVLEKRFSVPDAALALQVSESEVVEATNANALDLTARQWKAAEFSQALKLKAQEGSSVTCSTEEIFILEKYEAKCADQFPIQDVTNHVSEWLHTPVRGVVGEGKKSRSWFGWANKYWRFYKHTRIGIAHQVSEFRILDVGGGQGWLANHLAQTVPEARIQVIDIASGAVQNGAMRSRRLGLSNNNRVSYTVGDASSPNLTLWEDDFDLVVALHACGGLTDVALSHARSRQIPFVICPCCYRSNAHLQVQASSSSSSSTSSVNISRWLDVAPTTGADEYTILTRLAETQHDLVLSRRATHVVGRLRAAATERDIPNIQVSLWTFPVAFSTRNLCLVGKYR
;
A
#
# COMPACT_ATOMS: atom_id res chain seq x y z
N MET A 1 -41.92 -48.86 -6.37
CA MET A 1 -43.22 -48.84 -7.07
C MET A 1 -44.27 -48.51 -6.02
N MET A 2 -44.86 -47.32 -6.13
CA MET A 2 -46.03 -46.75 -5.42
C MET A 2 -45.94 -46.70 -3.87
N ASP A 3 -45.70 -45.57 -3.21
CA ASP A 3 -46.33 -44.22 -3.25
C ASP A 3 -47.63 -44.16 -2.45
N GLN A 4 -47.65 -43.29 -1.42
CA GLN A 4 -48.79 -42.54 -0.89
C GLN A 4 -48.36 -41.69 0.32
N SER A 5 -48.26 -40.38 0.12
CA SER A 5 -48.43 -39.39 1.19
C SER A 5 -49.56 -38.42 0.82
N VAL A 6 -50.55 -38.36 1.71
CA VAL A 6 -51.65 -37.40 1.81
C VAL A 6 -51.21 -36.39 2.88
N GLY A 7 -51.17 -35.09 2.64
CA GLY A 7 -52.30 -34.14 2.69
C GLY A 7 -51.87 -32.99 3.63
N TRP A 8 -51.79 -31.74 3.15
CA TRP A 8 -52.77 -30.64 3.41
C TRP A 8 -52.88 -30.31 4.93
N ASP A 9 -52.83 -29.08 5.44
CA ASP A 9 -52.93 -27.74 4.85
C ASP A 9 -52.81 -26.68 5.98
N HIS A 10 -52.55 -25.43 5.58
CA HIS A 10 -53.01 -24.15 6.19
C HIS A 10 -52.61 -23.83 7.66
N GLU A 11 -52.39 -22.60 8.15
CA GLU A 11 -52.81 -21.25 7.79
C GLU A 11 -52.17 -20.27 8.83
N LYS A 12 -52.23 -18.96 8.53
CA LYS A 12 -52.34 -17.76 9.40
C LYS A 12 -51.33 -16.67 9.04
N GLU A 13 -51.74 -15.57 8.39
CA GLU A 13 -52.53 -14.42 8.89
C GLU A 13 -51.76 -13.42 9.79
N ASN A 14 -51.49 -12.26 9.17
CA ASN A 14 -51.80 -10.88 9.57
C ASN A 14 -51.18 -10.18 10.81
N VAL A 15 -50.45 -9.10 10.48
CA VAL A 15 -50.58 -7.68 10.88
C VAL A 15 -50.33 -7.26 12.35
N GLY A 16 -49.43 -6.26 12.53
CA GLY A 16 -49.72 -5.11 13.41
C GLY A 16 -48.60 -4.50 14.29
N TYR A 17 -48.08 -3.34 13.87
CA TYR A 17 -47.71 -2.12 14.65
C TYR A 17 -46.94 -2.17 16.01
N PHE A 18 -45.77 -1.49 16.12
CA PHE A 18 -45.56 -0.19 16.82
C PHE A 18 -44.07 0.25 16.96
N HIS A 19 -43.81 1.51 16.56
CA HIS A 19 -42.85 2.57 16.96
C HIS A 19 -41.39 2.40 17.48
N LYS A 20 -40.53 3.23 16.82
CA LYS A 20 -39.62 4.31 17.32
C LYS A 20 -38.10 4.06 17.50
N HIS A 21 -37.35 4.85 16.72
CA HIS A 21 -36.01 5.45 16.90
C HIS A 21 -34.79 4.55 17.18
N VAL A 22 -33.81 4.55 16.26
CA VAL A 22 -32.60 5.42 16.23
C VAL A 22 -31.80 5.05 14.96
N GLU A 23 -31.69 5.96 13.98
CA GLU A 23 -30.78 5.78 12.84
C GLU A 23 -29.40 6.36 13.18
N LYS A 24 -28.41 5.47 13.36
CA LYS A 24 -26.99 5.75 13.09
C LYS A 24 -26.57 4.79 11.99
N GLY A 25 -26.02 5.35 10.91
CA GLY A 25 -25.66 4.65 9.68
C GLY A 25 -24.76 3.44 9.93
N GLY A 26 -25.31 2.28 9.61
CA GLY A 26 -24.61 1.02 9.41
C GLY A 26 -25.06 0.44 8.08
N LEU A 27 -24.10 0.11 7.22
CA LEU A 27 -24.34 -0.59 5.96
C LEU A 27 -24.80 -2.02 6.29
N ILE A 28 -26.11 -2.27 6.26
CA ILE A 28 -26.66 -3.62 6.41
C ILE A 28 -26.76 -4.24 5.02
N MET A 29 -25.87 -5.19 4.72
CA MET A 29 -26.08 -6.15 3.63
C MET A 29 -27.05 -7.21 4.15
N ALA A 30 -28.25 -7.24 3.60
CA ALA A 30 -29.26 -8.25 3.90
C ALA A 30 -28.73 -9.66 3.61
N SER A 31 -28.96 -10.57 4.54
CA SER A 31 -28.83 -12.01 4.36
C SER A 31 -29.74 -12.46 3.21
N ARG A 32 -29.17 -13.18 2.25
CA ARG A 32 -29.96 -13.93 1.25
C ARG A 32 -30.48 -15.19 1.93
N ASP A 33 -31.74 -15.16 2.33
CA ASP A 33 -32.56 -16.35 2.31
C ASP A 33 -32.77 -16.79 0.85
N ASN A 34 -32.83 -18.11 0.68
CA ASN A 34 -33.03 -18.78 -0.59
C ASN A 34 -34.32 -18.30 -1.26
N ASP A 35 -34.18 -17.54 -2.35
CA ASP A 35 -35.07 -17.57 -3.51
C ASP A 35 -34.34 -16.98 -4.71
N GLU A 36 -34.11 -17.80 -5.72
CA GLU A 36 -33.54 -17.41 -7.01
C GLU A 36 -34.53 -16.53 -7.78
N ALA A 37 -34.51 -15.22 -7.52
CA ALA A 37 -34.99 -14.22 -8.46
C ALA A 37 -33.79 -13.72 -9.28
N ASN A 38 -33.66 -14.24 -10.50
CA ASN A 38 -32.70 -13.79 -11.50
C ASN A 38 -33.06 -12.36 -11.95
N ILE A 39 -32.62 -11.35 -11.19
CA ILE A 39 -32.68 -9.96 -11.64
C ILE A 39 -31.49 -9.76 -12.59
N ASP A 40 -31.77 -9.77 -13.88
CA ASP A 40 -30.85 -9.26 -14.90
C ASP A 40 -30.43 -7.83 -14.51
N LEU A 41 -29.23 -7.70 -13.94
CA LEU A 41 -28.59 -6.41 -13.70
C LEU A 41 -28.12 -5.86 -15.05
N ALA A 42 -29.06 -5.34 -15.83
CA ALA A 42 -28.79 -4.74 -17.13
C ALA A 42 -27.74 -3.62 -17.00
N VAL A 43 -26.61 -3.80 -17.70
CA VAL A 43 -25.54 -2.81 -17.82
C VAL A 43 -26.12 -1.53 -18.43
N LEU A 44 -25.94 -0.40 -17.75
CA LEU A 44 -26.39 0.90 -18.23
C LEU A 44 -25.32 1.47 -19.17
N SER A 45 -25.58 1.45 -20.47
CA SER A 45 -24.74 2.16 -21.45
C SER A 45 -25.04 3.66 -21.36
N VAL A 46 -24.00 4.46 -21.11
CA VAL A 46 -24.13 5.91 -20.89
C VAL A 46 -23.25 6.66 -21.91
N PRO A 47 -23.83 7.56 -22.72
CA PRO A 47 -23.06 8.47 -23.56
C PRO A 47 -22.12 9.33 -22.72
N LEU A 48 -20.90 9.53 -23.19
CA LEU A 48 -19.88 10.20 -22.39
C LEU A 48 -20.25 11.66 -22.04
N ALA A 49 -21.02 12.33 -22.90
CA ALA A 49 -21.57 13.67 -22.66
C ALA A 49 -22.49 13.76 -21.42
N GLU A 50 -23.14 12.66 -21.05
CA GLU A 50 -24.08 12.57 -19.92
C GLU A 50 -23.45 11.88 -18.70
N ALA A 51 -22.30 11.22 -18.89
CA ALA A 51 -21.70 10.34 -17.90
C ALA A 51 -21.43 11.03 -16.55
N THR A 52 -20.93 12.28 -16.53
CA THR A 52 -20.69 12.97 -15.25
C THR A 52 -22.00 13.16 -14.46
N SER A 53 -23.09 13.58 -15.13
CA SER A 53 -24.38 13.75 -14.46
C SER A 53 -24.97 12.43 -13.98
N THR A 54 -24.91 11.38 -14.81
CA THR A 54 -25.40 10.04 -14.45
C THR A 54 -24.61 9.44 -13.28
N LEU A 55 -23.28 9.56 -13.28
CA LEU A 55 -22.47 9.06 -12.18
C LEU A 55 -22.77 9.77 -10.86
N LEU A 56 -23.00 11.09 -10.90
CA LEU A 56 -23.39 11.86 -9.71
C LEU A 56 -24.76 11.42 -9.19
N GLU A 57 -25.74 11.23 -10.06
CA GLU A 57 -27.07 10.73 -9.70
C GLU A 57 -27.01 9.34 -9.05
N LEU A 58 -26.21 8.42 -9.61
CA LEU A 58 -25.97 7.10 -9.04
C LEU A 58 -25.30 7.17 -7.66
N CYS A 59 -24.33 8.08 -7.47
CA CYS A 59 -23.70 8.29 -6.17
C CYS A 59 -24.69 8.85 -5.14
N SER A 60 -25.50 9.84 -5.52
CA SER A 60 -26.49 10.47 -4.63
C SER A 60 -27.60 9.51 -4.21
N SER A 61 -27.95 8.55 -5.06
CA SER A 61 -28.96 7.53 -4.79
C SER A 61 -28.40 6.24 -4.17
N ASN A 62 -27.08 6.17 -3.88
CA ASN A 62 -26.39 4.95 -3.45
C ASN A 62 -26.65 3.74 -4.38
N ASN A 63 -26.85 4.00 -5.68
CA ASN A 63 -27.17 2.97 -6.65
C ASN A 63 -25.88 2.33 -7.21
N THR A 64 -25.76 1.01 -7.03
CA THR A 64 -24.57 0.23 -7.43
C THR A 64 -24.64 -0.34 -8.85
N ARG A 65 -25.56 0.19 -9.69
CA ARG A 65 -25.74 -0.23 -11.08
C ARG A 65 -24.42 -0.17 -11.86
N ILE A 66 -24.21 -1.18 -12.70
CA ILE A 66 -23.05 -1.26 -13.58
C ILE A 66 -23.26 -0.30 -14.75
N VAL A 67 -22.28 0.56 -14.99
CA VAL A 67 -22.26 1.55 -16.06
C VAL A 67 -21.18 1.18 -17.07
N GLN A 68 -21.52 1.25 -18.35
CA GLN A 68 -20.58 1.12 -19.47
C GLN A 68 -20.51 2.43 -20.24
N MET A 69 -19.30 2.86 -20.58
CA MET A 69 -19.06 4.07 -21.36
C MET A 69 -17.91 3.88 -22.34
N GLU A 70 -17.98 4.55 -23.49
CA GLU A 70 -16.95 4.48 -24.53
C GLU A 70 -16.29 5.84 -24.75
N GLY A 71 -14.98 5.85 -24.93
CA GLY A 71 -14.25 7.09 -25.16
C GLY A 71 -12.76 6.89 -25.44
N TYR A 72 -12.11 7.96 -25.90
CA TYR A 72 -10.65 8.01 -25.98
C TYR A 72 -10.07 8.31 -24.61
N VAL A 73 -9.06 7.55 -24.24
CA VAL A 73 -8.15 7.91 -23.15
C VAL A 73 -7.42 9.17 -23.56
N THR A 74 -7.66 10.28 -22.88
CA THR A 74 -6.93 11.53 -23.09
C THR A 74 -5.72 11.58 -22.18
N ALA A 75 -5.87 11.23 -20.90
CA ALA A 75 -4.78 11.10 -19.93
C ALA A 75 -4.82 9.77 -19.16
N LYS A 76 -3.64 9.36 -18.70
CA LYS A 76 -3.45 8.30 -17.72
C LYS A 76 -2.47 8.74 -16.63
N ARG A 77 -2.86 8.61 -15.38
CA ARG A 77 -2.06 8.93 -14.18
C ARG A 77 -1.83 7.67 -13.37
N GLY A 78 -0.66 7.05 -13.53
CA GLY A 78 -0.29 5.81 -12.85
C GLY A 78 0.33 6.04 -11.46
N PHE A 79 -0.02 5.18 -10.51
CA PHE A 79 0.50 5.13 -9.16
C PHE A 79 1.02 3.71 -8.89
N GLY A 80 2.31 3.50 -9.17
CA GLY A 80 2.89 2.16 -9.20
C GLY A 80 2.34 1.30 -10.34
N SER A 81 2.26 -0.01 -10.13
CA SER A 81 1.86 -1.00 -11.15
C SER A 81 0.49 -1.64 -10.90
N SER A 82 -0.31 -1.10 -9.99
CA SER A 82 -1.60 -1.67 -9.58
C SER A 82 -2.76 -0.68 -9.66
N PHE A 83 -2.49 0.58 -10.02
CA PHE A 83 -3.46 1.65 -9.87
C PHE A 83 -3.19 2.80 -10.84
N CYS A 84 -4.22 3.27 -11.55
CA CYS A 84 -4.19 4.54 -12.27
C CYS A 84 -5.55 5.22 -12.35
N PHE A 85 -5.53 6.53 -12.57
CA PHE A 85 -6.68 7.27 -13.08
C PHE A 85 -6.57 7.44 -14.59
N LEU A 86 -7.70 7.41 -15.28
CA LEU A 86 -7.83 7.67 -16.71
C LEU A 86 -8.82 8.83 -16.90
N ASP A 87 -8.58 9.67 -17.89
CA ASP A 87 -9.54 10.67 -18.37
C ASP A 87 -10.10 10.20 -19.70
N LEU A 88 -11.42 10.01 -19.78
CA LEU A 88 -12.12 9.67 -21.02
C LEU A 88 -12.76 10.90 -21.67
N SER A 89 -12.71 10.98 -22.99
CA SER A 89 -13.48 11.94 -23.81
C SER A 89 -13.98 11.31 -25.13
N GLU A 90 -15.10 11.78 -25.67
CA GLU A 90 -15.69 11.35 -26.94
C GLU A 90 -14.91 11.88 -28.16
N ARG A 91 -14.50 13.16 -28.14
CA ARG A 91 -13.84 13.84 -29.29
C ARG A 91 -12.57 14.60 -28.90
N GLY A 92 -12.03 14.36 -27.71
CA GLY A 92 -10.81 14.96 -27.22
C GLY A 92 -10.99 16.00 -26.13
N TRP A 93 -10.89 17.29 -26.44
CA TRP A 93 -10.86 18.31 -25.38
C TRP A 93 -12.27 18.72 -24.97
N GLU A 94 -12.95 17.84 -24.25
CA GLU A 94 -14.08 18.22 -23.42
C GLU A 94 -13.57 19.03 -22.21
N ARG A 95 -14.30 20.08 -21.82
CA ARG A 95 -13.94 20.92 -20.66
C ARG A 95 -13.86 20.10 -19.37
N ARG A 96 -14.51 18.94 -19.30
CA ARG A 96 -14.55 18.05 -18.14
C ARG A 96 -14.56 16.59 -18.61
N PRO A 97 -13.40 15.92 -18.71
CA PRO A 97 -13.37 14.50 -19.05
C PRO A 97 -13.98 13.67 -17.91
N VAL A 98 -14.48 12.49 -18.26
CA VAL A 98 -14.96 11.53 -17.25
C VAL A 98 -13.76 10.83 -16.63
N GLN A 99 -13.63 10.95 -15.31
CA GLN A 99 -12.56 10.28 -14.58
C GLN A 99 -12.91 8.82 -14.29
N VAL A 100 -11.99 7.94 -14.66
CA VAL A 100 -12.08 6.51 -14.41
C VAL A 100 -10.96 6.08 -13.49
N MET A 101 -11.28 5.25 -12.52
CA MET A 101 -10.34 4.68 -11.57
C MET A 101 -10.09 3.19 -11.86
N LEU A 102 -8.92 2.87 -12.42
CA LEU A 102 -8.50 1.50 -12.71
C LEU A 102 -7.59 0.96 -11.61
N LYS A 103 -8.07 -0.04 -10.86
CA LYS A 103 -7.34 -0.71 -9.77
C LYS A 103 -7.27 -2.21 -10.01
N ARG A 104 -6.09 -2.81 -9.76
CA ARG A 104 -5.87 -4.25 -9.94
C ARG A 104 -6.89 -5.12 -9.21
N GLN A 105 -7.28 -4.70 -8.01
CA GLN A 105 -8.23 -5.44 -7.17
C GLN A 105 -9.69 -5.35 -7.65
N ASN A 106 -10.01 -4.34 -8.47
CA ASN A 106 -11.37 -4.13 -9.00
C ASN A 106 -11.50 -4.69 -10.42
N TYR A 107 -10.38 -4.82 -11.14
CA TYR A 107 -10.38 -5.27 -12.52
C TYR A 107 -10.66 -6.77 -12.61
N SER A 108 -11.67 -7.11 -13.40
CA SER A 108 -12.06 -8.45 -13.80
C SER A 108 -11.97 -8.52 -15.33
N PRO A 109 -11.37 -9.57 -15.90
CA PRO A 109 -11.41 -9.76 -17.34
C PRO A 109 -12.87 -9.92 -17.82
N PRO A 110 -13.17 -9.57 -19.09
CA PRO A 110 -14.49 -9.76 -19.69
C PRO A 110 -15.07 -11.15 -19.48
N MET A 111 -16.36 -11.24 -19.13
CA MET A 111 -17.07 -12.52 -19.07
C MET A 111 -17.18 -13.10 -20.48
N GLY A 112 -16.68 -14.32 -20.69
CA GLY A 112 -16.64 -14.99 -21.99
C GLY A 112 -15.26 -15.04 -22.64
N ALA A 113 -14.21 -14.53 -21.99
CA ALA A 113 -12.85 -14.84 -22.41
C ALA A 113 -12.53 -16.31 -22.05
N ASP A 114 -12.34 -17.14 -23.07
CA ASP A 114 -12.15 -18.59 -22.95
C ASP A 114 -11.08 -18.98 -21.92
N SER A 115 -11.24 -20.18 -21.33
CA SER A 115 -10.28 -20.82 -20.42
C SER A 115 -8.86 -20.97 -20.99
N ASP A 116 -8.69 -20.75 -22.30
CA ASP A 116 -7.46 -20.90 -23.07
C ASP A 116 -6.47 -19.72 -22.89
N GLY A 117 -6.69 -18.86 -21.89
CA GLY A 117 -5.76 -17.78 -21.55
C GLY A 117 -5.86 -16.56 -22.48
N ASN A 118 -6.96 -16.45 -23.24
CA ASN A 118 -7.15 -15.42 -24.25
C ASN A 118 -7.78 -14.12 -23.69
N ALA A 119 -7.68 -13.91 -22.37
CA ALA A 119 -8.24 -12.74 -21.68
C ALA A 119 -7.17 -11.66 -21.45
N PRO A 120 -7.50 -10.37 -21.58
CA PRO A 120 -6.55 -9.31 -21.26
C PRO A 120 -6.22 -9.31 -19.77
N THR A 121 -4.93 -9.43 -19.46
CA THR A 121 -4.44 -9.30 -18.09
C THR A 121 -4.57 -7.86 -17.60
N PHE A 122 -4.68 -7.66 -16.29
CA PHE A 122 -4.61 -6.31 -15.71
C PHE A 122 -3.34 -5.58 -16.17
N ASP A 123 -2.19 -6.25 -16.17
CA ASP A 123 -0.93 -5.63 -16.58
C ASP A 123 -0.94 -5.20 -18.06
N GLY A 124 -1.59 -5.99 -18.92
CA GLY A 124 -1.83 -5.67 -20.33
C GLY A 124 -2.71 -4.43 -20.48
N ILE A 125 -3.91 -4.43 -19.89
CA ILE A 125 -4.81 -3.26 -19.92
C ILE A 125 -4.13 -2.04 -19.32
N PHE A 126 -3.57 -2.18 -18.11
CA PHE A 126 -2.89 -1.11 -17.41
C PHE A 126 -1.83 -0.45 -18.29
N ARG A 127 -0.99 -1.22 -18.98
CA ARG A 127 0.05 -0.68 -19.88
C ARG A 127 -0.51 -0.09 -21.17
N SER A 128 -1.65 -0.58 -21.64
CA SER A 128 -2.21 -0.28 -22.97
C SER A 128 -3.22 0.88 -22.99
N MET A 129 -3.75 1.27 -21.83
CA MET A 129 -4.59 2.46 -21.66
C MET A 129 -3.77 3.76 -21.75
N LEU A 130 -3.15 3.99 -22.91
CA LEU A 130 -2.33 5.16 -23.22
C LEU A 130 -3.16 6.25 -23.89
N PRO A 131 -2.71 7.52 -23.87
CA PRO A 131 -3.39 8.59 -24.58
C PRO A 131 -3.63 8.24 -26.06
N GLY A 132 -4.88 8.38 -26.49
CA GLY A 132 -5.39 8.08 -27.82
C GLY A 132 -5.96 6.68 -27.99
N THR A 133 -5.85 5.80 -27.01
CA THR A 133 -6.52 4.49 -27.04
C THR A 133 -8.04 4.72 -26.91
N TYR A 134 -8.83 4.15 -27.83
CA TYR A 134 -10.29 4.15 -27.73
C TYR A 134 -10.74 2.88 -27.02
N ALA A 135 -11.57 3.00 -25.99
CA ALA A 135 -11.96 1.88 -25.15
C ALA A 135 -13.39 1.98 -24.65
N SER A 136 -14.02 0.82 -24.45
CA SER A 136 -15.22 0.66 -23.62
C SER A 136 -14.77 0.33 -22.21
N ILE A 137 -15.31 1.05 -21.22
CA ILE A 137 -15.02 0.83 -19.81
C ILE A 137 -16.32 0.57 -19.07
N THR A 138 -16.36 -0.54 -18.37
CA THR A 138 -17.47 -0.95 -17.53
C THR A 138 -17.07 -0.87 -16.05
N GLY A 139 -17.94 -0.31 -15.21
CA GLY A 139 -17.63 -0.05 -13.81
C GLY A 139 -18.83 0.36 -12.96
N VAL A 140 -18.56 0.86 -11.76
CA VAL A 140 -19.59 1.36 -10.82
C VAL A 140 -19.25 2.79 -10.42
N ALA A 141 -20.25 3.66 -10.29
CA ALA A 141 -20.04 5.02 -9.81
C ALA A 141 -19.50 5.05 -8.37
N SER A 142 -18.63 6.01 -8.07
CA SER A 142 -18.14 6.26 -6.71
C SER A 142 -17.96 7.75 -6.46
N PRO A 143 -18.36 8.26 -5.28
CA PRO A 143 -18.11 9.63 -4.91
C PRO A 143 -16.61 9.89 -4.73
N THR A 144 -16.20 11.14 -4.87
CA THR A 144 -14.86 11.60 -4.51
C THR A 144 -14.89 12.43 -3.22
N ARG A 145 -13.73 12.89 -2.77
CA ARG A 145 -13.63 13.85 -1.65
C ARG A 145 -14.09 15.26 -2.02
N ASN A 146 -14.18 15.56 -3.32
CA ASN A 146 -14.62 16.85 -3.82
C ASN A 146 -16.14 16.79 -4.06
N PRO A 147 -16.94 17.65 -3.41
CA PRO A 147 -18.37 17.73 -3.67
C PRO A 147 -18.66 18.03 -5.14
N GLY A 148 -19.61 17.30 -5.73
CA GLY A 148 -19.98 17.47 -7.14
C GLY A 148 -19.07 16.76 -8.15
N GLU A 149 -18.15 15.90 -7.68
CA GLU A 149 -17.33 15.03 -8.54
C GLU A 149 -17.58 13.55 -8.24
N ALA A 150 -17.69 12.76 -9.30
CA ALA A 150 -17.80 11.29 -9.26
C ALA A 150 -16.77 10.65 -10.19
N VAL A 151 -16.35 9.44 -9.83
CA VAL A 151 -15.43 8.62 -10.65
C VAL A 151 -16.09 7.28 -10.99
N LEU A 152 -15.75 6.72 -12.14
CA LEU A 152 -16.11 5.34 -12.47
C LEU A 152 -15.07 4.37 -11.92
N LEU A 153 -15.46 3.49 -11.00
CA LEU A 153 -14.64 2.37 -10.54
C LEU A 153 -14.61 1.30 -11.62
N CYS A 154 -13.54 1.27 -12.41
CA CYS A 154 -13.40 0.32 -13.51
C CYS A 154 -13.35 -1.12 -13.00
N ARG A 155 -14.18 -1.96 -13.62
CA ARG A 155 -14.19 -3.41 -13.49
C ARG A 155 -13.66 -4.07 -14.74
N GLU A 156 -14.06 -3.62 -15.92
CA GLU A 156 -13.73 -4.26 -17.19
C GLU A 156 -13.36 -3.20 -18.23
N VAL A 157 -12.50 -3.58 -19.16
CA VAL A 157 -12.01 -2.72 -20.24
C VAL A 157 -11.90 -3.51 -21.53
N ASP A 158 -12.58 -3.04 -22.57
CA ASP A 158 -12.41 -3.50 -23.94
C ASP A 158 -11.69 -2.45 -24.77
N LEU A 159 -10.62 -2.86 -25.45
CA LEU A 159 -9.94 -2.00 -26.41
C LEU A 159 -10.77 -1.99 -27.69
N LEU A 160 -11.19 -0.80 -28.12
CA LEU A 160 -11.99 -0.58 -29.32
C LEU A 160 -11.20 0.10 -30.44
N GLY A 161 -10.06 0.72 -30.13
CA GLY A 161 -9.19 1.34 -31.14
C GLY A 161 -7.79 1.64 -30.64
N LEU A 162 -6.81 1.59 -31.55
CA LEU A 162 -5.40 1.86 -31.26
C LEU A 162 -5.08 3.37 -31.26
N PRO A 163 -4.11 3.82 -30.45
CA PRO A 163 -3.65 5.21 -30.48
C PRO A 163 -2.90 5.53 -31.77
N ARG A 164 -3.02 6.75 -32.31
CA ARG A 164 -2.24 7.26 -33.44
C ARG A 164 -0.84 7.76 -33.06
N ASN A 165 -0.21 7.10 -32.09
CA ASN A 165 1.17 7.37 -31.71
C ASN A 165 1.96 6.07 -31.84
N PRO A 166 3.02 6.03 -32.69
CA PRO A 166 3.77 4.80 -32.92
C PRO A 166 4.43 4.26 -31.64
N GLN A 167 4.82 5.11 -30.69
CA GLN A 167 5.37 4.67 -29.42
C GLN A 167 4.32 3.97 -28.55
N HIS A 168 3.07 4.43 -28.60
CA HIS A 168 1.97 3.82 -27.83
C HIS A 168 1.53 2.50 -28.47
N ILE A 169 1.40 2.46 -29.80
CA ILE A 169 1.14 1.21 -30.54
C ILE A 169 2.20 0.17 -30.20
N ARG A 170 3.48 0.57 -30.18
CA ARG A 170 4.58 -0.33 -29.80
C ARG A 170 4.39 -0.95 -28.42
N VAL A 171 3.97 -0.19 -27.40
CA VAL A 171 3.70 -0.73 -26.06
C VAL A 171 2.58 -1.77 -26.09
N ILE A 172 1.54 -1.55 -26.89
CA ILE A 172 0.44 -2.51 -27.07
C ILE A 172 0.94 -3.79 -27.76
N LEU A 173 1.74 -3.67 -28.82
CA LEU A 173 2.37 -4.80 -29.49
C LEU A 173 3.30 -5.58 -28.55
N GLU A 174 4.11 -4.90 -27.74
CA GLU A 174 4.95 -5.53 -26.72
C GLU A 174 4.12 -6.28 -25.67
N CYS A 175 2.96 -5.74 -25.27
CA CYS A 175 2.06 -6.42 -24.34
C CYS A 175 1.44 -7.66 -25.00
N THR A 176 1.09 -7.57 -26.27
CA THR A 176 0.55 -8.69 -27.07
C THR A 176 1.57 -9.80 -27.23
N ALA A 177 2.82 -9.48 -27.62
CA ALA A 177 3.91 -10.44 -27.74
C ALA A 177 4.25 -11.16 -26.42
N LYS A 178 3.96 -10.53 -25.28
CA LYS A 178 4.15 -11.11 -23.94
C LYS A 178 2.93 -11.91 -23.44
N GLY A 179 1.89 -12.07 -24.26
CA GLY A 179 0.64 -12.72 -23.88
C GLY A 179 -0.16 -11.94 -22.83
N LEU A 180 0.11 -10.64 -22.65
CA LEU A 180 -0.62 -9.81 -21.68
C LEU A 180 -1.93 -9.26 -22.25
N LEU A 181 -2.02 -9.17 -23.58
CA LEU A 181 -3.22 -8.82 -24.33
C LEU A 181 -3.55 -9.94 -25.34
N PRO A 182 -4.84 -10.21 -25.62
CA PRO A 182 -5.23 -11.21 -26.60
C PRO A 182 -4.87 -10.75 -28.00
N ILE A 183 -4.13 -11.59 -28.73
CA ILE A 183 -3.64 -11.26 -30.07
C ILE A 183 -4.79 -11.02 -31.05
N ALA A 184 -5.86 -11.82 -30.97
CA ALA A 184 -7.05 -11.66 -31.80
C ALA A 184 -7.76 -10.31 -31.54
N SER A 185 -7.82 -9.86 -30.28
CA SER A 185 -8.39 -8.57 -29.94
C SER A 185 -7.58 -7.42 -30.53
N VAL A 186 -6.25 -7.48 -30.44
CA VAL A 186 -5.37 -6.42 -30.98
C VAL A 186 -5.35 -6.43 -32.51
N ALA A 187 -5.31 -7.61 -33.15
CA ALA A 187 -5.33 -7.76 -34.61
C ALA A 187 -6.60 -7.14 -35.24
N ARG A 188 -7.76 -7.33 -34.59
CA ARG A 188 -9.04 -6.72 -35.03
C ARG A 188 -9.01 -5.19 -35.05
N LEU A 189 -8.26 -4.53 -34.16
CA LEU A 189 -8.23 -3.06 -34.05
C LEU A 189 -7.61 -2.36 -35.26
N TYR A 190 -6.90 -3.09 -36.13
CA TYR A 190 -6.30 -2.55 -37.35
C TYR A 190 -6.51 -3.47 -38.56
N ASN A 191 -7.61 -4.24 -38.55
CA ASN A 191 -8.09 -5.09 -39.64
C ASN A 191 -7.08 -6.15 -40.11
N GLN A 192 -6.45 -6.87 -39.18
CA GLN A 192 -5.59 -8.03 -39.47
C GLN A 192 -6.09 -9.31 -38.80
N SER A 193 -5.67 -10.45 -39.33
CA SER A 193 -5.86 -11.76 -38.69
C SER A 193 -4.87 -11.96 -37.54
N ALA A 194 -5.25 -12.75 -36.53
CA ALA A 194 -4.39 -13.09 -35.40
C ALA A 194 -3.08 -13.77 -35.86
N GLU A 195 -3.16 -14.64 -36.88
CA GLU A 195 -2.05 -15.40 -37.44
C GLU A 195 -1.03 -14.47 -38.12
N GLN A 196 -1.52 -13.45 -38.85
CA GLN A 196 -0.65 -12.45 -39.45
C GLN A 196 0.09 -11.63 -38.39
N LEU A 197 -0.62 -11.13 -37.38
CA LEU A 197 0.02 -10.38 -36.30
C LEU A 197 1.04 -11.25 -35.55
N GLN A 198 0.75 -12.54 -35.34
CA GLN A 198 1.67 -13.46 -34.68
C GLN A 198 2.99 -13.56 -35.46
N ARG A 199 2.90 -13.77 -36.79
CA ARG A 199 4.08 -13.80 -37.67
C ARG A 199 4.85 -12.48 -37.62
N ASP A 200 4.15 -11.35 -37.68
CA ASP A 200 4.79 -10.03 -37.64
C ASP A 200 5.53 -9.77 -36.31
N LEU A 201 4.97 -10.25 -35.19
CA LEU A 201 5.58 -10.14 -33.86
C LEU A 201 6.83 -11.03 -33.75
N GLU A 202 6.77 -12.27 -34.26
CA GLU A 202 7.89 -13.21 -34.29
C GLU A 202 9.06 -12.68 -35.13
N CYS A 203 8.78 -12.21 -36.35
CA CYS A 203 9.79 -11.61 -37.22
C CYS A 203 10.43 -10.34 -36.63
N SER A 204 9.72 -9.63 -35.75
CA SER A 204 10.22 -8.42 -35.08
C SER A 204 11.12 -8.72 -33.86
N GLY A 205 11.14 -9.96 -33.38
CA GLY A 205 11.89 -10.38 -32.18
C GLY A 205 13.31 -10.87 -32.44
N GLU A 206 13.61 -11.34 -33.66
CA GLU A 206 14.90 -11.94 -34.01
C GLU A 206 15.84 -10.92 -34.67
N GLY A 207 16.94 -10.57 -34.00
CA GLY A 207 18.15 -10.07 -34.69
C GLY A 207 18.44 -8.57 -34.73
N CYS A 208 17.63 -7.69 -34.13
CA CYS A 208 17.93 -6.24 -34.11
C CYS A 208 18.28 -5.72 -32.70
N TYR A 209 19.54 -5.34 -32.50
CA TYR A 209 19.96 -4.51 -31.35
C TYR A 209 19.36 -3.10 -31.49
N GLY A 210 18.10 -2.94 -31.07
CA GLY A 210 17.39 -1.67 -31.05
C GLY A 210 15.88 -1.84 -31.12
N LYS A 211 15.17 -1.40 -30.06
CA LYS A 211 13.71 -1.21 -29.96
C LYS A 211 12.88 -2.16 -30.87
N PRO A 212 12.71 -3.44 -30.47
CA PRO A 212 11.83 -4.36 -31.20
C PRO A 212 10.45 -3.73 -31.36
N PHE A 213 9.79 -3.99 -32.50
CA PHE A 213 8.47 -3.49 -32.90
C PHE A 213 8.36 -2.03 -33.38
N ASP A 214 9.41 -1.20 -33.42
CA ASP A 214 9.31 0.19 -33.93
C ASP A 214 8.82 0.25 -35.39
N SER A 215 9.32 -0.64 -36.26
CA SER A 215 8.90 -0.74 -37.67
C SER A 215 7.47 -1.25 -37.81
N LEU A 216 7.11 -2.29 -37.05
CA LEU A 216 5.75 -2.83 -37.01
C LEU A 216 4.75 -1.79 -36.52
N ALA A 217 5.07 -1.04 -35.46
CA ALA A 217 4.21 0.03 -34.95
C ALA A 217 3.97 1.14 -35.98
N LYS A 218 4.99 1.51 -36.78
CA LYS A 218 4.83 2.46 -37.89
C LYS A 218 3.98 1.88 -39.02
N MET A 219 4.09 0.58 -39.29
CA MET A 219 3.26 -0.11 -40.29
C MET A 219 1.79 -0.12 -39.86
N VAL A 220 1.51 -0.56 -38.63
CA VAL A 220 0.18 -0.56 -38.01
C VAL A 220 -0.41 0.85 -38.01
N LEU A 221 0.36 1.87 -37.63
CA LEU A 221 -0.10 3.26 -37.68
C LEU A 221 -0.60 3.69 -39.07
N ARG A 222 0.08 3.27 -40.14
CA ARG A 222 -0.29 3.59 -41.52
C ARG A 222 -1.53 2.82 -41.98
N SER A 223 -1.82 1.66 -41.38
CA SER A 223 -2.99 0.85 -41.72
C SER A 223 -4.24 1.20 -40.91
N LEU A 224 -4.12 2.05 -39.88
CA LEU A 224 -5.29 2.50 -39.12
C LEU A 224 -6.24 3.31 -40.01
N PRO A 225 -7.57 3.05 -39.96
CA PRO A 225 -8.55 3.83 -40.72
C PRO A 225 -8.50 5.29 -40.29
N ALA A 226 -8.91 6.23 -41.14
CA ALA A 226 -9.11 7.62 -40.73
C ALA A 226 -10.24 7.70 -39.67
N ASP A 227 -10.09 8.59 -38.70
CA ASP A 227 -11.01 8.73 -37.58
C ASP A 227 -11.08 10.20 -37.20
N GLU A 228 -12.12 10.86 -37.66
CA GLU A 228 -12.34 12.30 -37.47
C GLU A 228 -12.59 12.66 -36.00
N ARG A 229 -12.96 11.69 -35.17
CA ARG A 229 -13.16 11.87 -33.72
C ARG A 229 -11.88 11.77 -32.93
N TYR A 230 -10.78 11.35 -33.56
CA TYR A 230 -9.51 11.15 -32.87
C TYR A 230 -9.04 12.46 -32.22
N PRO A 231 -8.74 12.45 -30.92
CA PRO A 231 -8.40 13.67 -30.20
C PRO A 231 -7.12 14.30 -30.75
N ASP A 232 -7.08 15.64 -30.84
CA ASP A 232 -5.85 16.39 -31.10
C ASP A 232 -4.92 16.29 -29.89
N LEU A 233 -4.18 15.18 -29.81
CA LEU A 233 -3.20 14.93 -28.76
C LEU A 233 -1.91 15.71 -28.94
N VAL A 234 -1.72 16.41 -30.07
CA VAL A 234 -0.53 17.26 -30.29
C VAL A 234 -0.55 18.45 -29.33
N LYS A 235 -1.75 18.96 -29.02
CA LYS A 235 -1.97 19.93 -27.92
C LYS A 235 -1.78 19.32 -26.52
N TYR A 236 -1.76 17.99 -26.43
CA TYR A 236 -1.73 17.21 -25.18
C TYR A 236 -0.32 16.77 -24.75
N LYS A 237 0.76 17.18 -25.45
CA LYS A 237 2.17 17.05 -24.97
C LYS A 237 2.42 17.65 -23.57
N GLN A 238 1.43 18.29 -22.97
CA GLN A 238 1.47 18.93 -21.66
C GLN A 238 0.80 18.13 -20.52
N SER A 239 0.33 16.90 -20.75
CA SER A 239 -0.48 16.15 -19.77
C SER A 239 0.29 15.35 -18.71
N PHE A 240 1.30 15.98 -18.13
CA PHE A 240 1.62 15.80 -16.72
C PHE A 240 1.25 17.08 -16.00
N ARG A 241 -0.01 17.50 -16.09
CA ARG A 241 -0.45 18.59 -15.24
C ARG A 241 -0.75 18.01 -13.87
N LEU A 242 0.29 18.01 -13.05
CA LEU A 242 0.20 18.35 -11.64
C LEU A 242 -0.87 19.46 -11.44
N PRO A 243 -1.53 19.56 -10.27
CA PRO A 243 -2.54 20.60 -10.05
C PRO A 243 -2.05 21.96 -10.55
N VAL A 244 -2.96 22.75 -11.11
CA VAL A 244 -2.71 24.14 -11.51
C VAL A 244 -2.06 24.84 -10.32
N ALA A 245 -0.84 25.36 -10.51
CA ALA A 245 -0.15 26.12 -9.48
C ALA A 245 -1.06 27.26 -9.00
N PRO A 246 -1.06 27.61 -7.70
CA PRO A 246 -1.79 28.78 -7.22
C PRO A 246 -1.44 30.01 -8.05
N ALA A 247 -2.42 30.87 -8.31
CA ALA A 247 -2.25 31.98 -9.25
C ALA A 247 -1.05 32.87 -8.90
N GLU A 248 -0.82 33.06 -7.60
CA GLU A 248 0.29 33.83 -7.05
C GLU A 248 1.68 33.23 -7.33
N THR A 249 1.76 31.93 -7.67
CA THR A 249 3.03 31.24 -7.95
C THR A 249 3.38 31.17 -9.43
N TYR A 250 2.49 31.65 -10.33
CA TYR A 250 2.71 31.58 -11.78
C TYR A 250 3.67 32.65 -12.32
N SER A 251 3.58 33.85 -11.77
CA SER A 251 4.44 34.96 -12.18
C SER A 251 5.57 35.10 -11.17
N LEU A 252 6.79 34.90 -11.64
CA LEU A 252 7.97 35.19 -10.86
C LEU A 252 8.00 36.70 -10.52
N PRO A 253 8.09 37.10 -9.23
CA PRO A 253 8.18 38.50 -8.87
C PRO A 253 9.42 39.16 -9.49
N GLU A 254 9.30 40.42 -9.95
CA GLU A 254 10.40 41.14 -10.63
C GLU A 254 11.64 41.25 -9.74
N SER A 255 11.46 41.39 -8.44
CA SER A 255 12.54 41.36 -7.46
C SER A 255 13.39 40.10 -7.51
N VAL A 256 12.74 38.93 -7.65
CA VAL A 256 13.43 37.64 -7.75
C VAL A 256 14.13 37.50 -9.11
N LYS A 257 13.56 38.07 -10.18
CA LYS A 257 14.21 38.14 -11.50
C LYS A 257 15.48 39.01 -11.48
N MET A 258 15.48 40.09 -10.70
CA MET A 258 16.67 40.93 -10.55
C MET A 258 17.72 40.26 -9.66
N ALA A 259 17.30 39.63 -8.56
CA ALA A 259 18.18 38.89 -7.64
C ALA A 259 18.82 37.63 -8.24
N THR A 260 18.33 37.12 -9.38
CA THR A 260 18.94 36.01 -10.12
C THR A 260 19.99 36.47 -11.15
N LYS A 261 19.92 37.72 -11.61
CA LYS A 261 20.91 38.33 -12.53
C LYS A 261 22.09 38.95 -11.81
N VAL A 262 21.85 39.46 -10.60
CA VAL A 262 22.91 39.78 -9.65
C VAL A 262 23.26 38.46 -8.99
N SER A 263 24.49 37.99 -9.16
CA SER A 263 25.01 36.86 -8.37
C SER A 263 24.55 37.02 -6.91
N VAL A 264 23.99 35.97 -6.31
CA VAL A 264 23.59 35.91 -4.88
C VAL A 264 24.82 36.06 -3.95
N SER A 265 25.95 36.58 -4.44
CA SER A 265 27.17 36.95 -3.72
C SER A 265 26.97 37.97 -2.59
N GLY A 266 25.78 38.56 -2.44
CA GLY A 266 25.44 39.38 -1.26
C GLY A 266 25.20 38.55 0.00
N ILE A 267 24.66 37.34 -0.14
CA ILE A 267 24.65 36.34 0.94
C ILE A 267 25.96 35.59 0.80
N LYS A 268 26.99 36.00 1.54
CA LYS A 268 28.21 35.18 1.65
C LYS A 268 27.76 33.76 2.03
N GLU A 269 28.30 32.72 1.39
CA GLU A 269 28.06 31.31 1.77
C GLU A 269 28.30 31.04 3.27
N SER A 270 28.94 31.99 3.98
CA SER A 270 29.19 32.01 5.42
C SER A 270 28.05 32.56 6.30
N ALA A 271 26.94 33.10 5.78
CA ALA A 271 25.85 33.55 6.64
C ALA A 271 25.18 32.32 7.29
N PRO A 272 25.14 32.23 8.63
CA PRO A 272 24.55 31.08 9.31
C PRO A 272 23.06 30.99 8.93
N PRO A 273 22.54 29.79 8.62
CA PRO A 273 21.13 29.65 8.31
C PRO A 273 20.32 29.99 9.56
N LEU A 274 19.22 30.73 9.36
CA LEU A 274 18.25 31.09 10.39
C LEU A 274 17.19 30.00 10.53
N SER A 275 16.56 29.93 11.70
CA SER A 275 15.35 29.12 11.91
C SER A 275 14.17 29.70 11.13
N VAL A 276 13.15 28.88 10.87
CA VAL A 276 11.89 29.31 10.26
C VAL A 276 11.25 30.45 11.07
N GLU A 277 11.19 30.30 12.39
CA GLU A 277 10.70 31.32 13.32
C GLU A 277 11.50 32.62 13.22
N ALA A 278 12.84 32.56 13.22
CA ALA A 278 13.67 33.76 13.14
C ALA A 278 13.48 34.52 11.81
N VAL A 279 13.31 33.80 10.70
CA VAL A 279 13.01 34.43 9.40
C VAL A 279 11.64 35.11 9.42
N LEU A 280 10.63 34.46 10.00
CA LEU A 280 9.29 35.02 10.12
C LEU A 280 9.30 36.26 11.04
N SER A 281 9.96 36.19 12.20
CA SER A 281 10.09 37.33 13.12
C SER A 281 10.80 38.50 12.45
N GLN A 282 11.94 38.27 11.79
CA GLN A 282 12.65 39.32 11.05
C GLN A 282 11.78 39.95 9.97
N PHE A 283 10.98 39.16 9.26
CA PHE A 283 10.06 39.67 8.23
C PHE A 283 8.96 40.55 8.83
N TYR A 284 8.36 40.17 9.95
CA TYR A 284 7.30 40.97 10.59
C TYR A 284 7.85 42.19 11.34
N GLU A 285 9.04 42.10 11.95
CA GLU A 285 9.67 43.16 12.75
C GLU A 285 10.38 44.24 11.91
N SER A 286 10.69 44.00 10.63
CA SER A 286 11.47 44.97 9.84
C SER A 286 10.75 46.33 9.69
N GLU A 287 11.31 47.41 10.20
CA GLU A 287 10.68 48.74 10.18
C GLU A 287 10.71 49.44 8.81
N ASP A 288 11.31 48.84 7.77
CA ASP A 288 11.35 49.36 6.40
C ASP A 288 9.94 49.39 5.76
N ILE A 289 9.14 50.37 6.16
CA ILE A 289 7.87 50.75 5.56
C ILE A 289 8.06 52.15 4.98
N ASP A 290 8.39 52.22 3.69
CA ASP A 290 7.92 53.36 2.90
C ASP A 290 6.40 53.20 2.80
N CYS A 291 5.64 54.21 3.25
CA CYS A 291 4.17 54.25 3.33
C CYS A 291 3.42 54.13 1.98
N SER A 292 4.02 53.52 0.96
CA SER A 292 3.52 53.42 -0.41
C SER A 292 2.90 52.06 -0.77
N GLY A 293 2.74 51.13 0.18
CA GLY A 293 2.15 49.81 -0.09
C GLY A 293 3.07 48.86 -0.87
N SER A 294 4.38 49.03 -0.73
CA SER A 294 5.38 48.19 -1.40
C SER A 294 5.55 46.83 -0.72
N THR A 295 5.64 45.77 -1.51
CA THR A 295 5.87 44.40 -1.04
C THR A 295 7.27 44.28 -0.40
N LEU A 296 7.34 43.83 0.85
CA LEU A 296 8.59 43.65 1.58
C LEU A 296 9.43 42.51 0.96
N GLN A 297 10.74 42.69 0.91
CA GLN A 297 11.68 41.71 0.38
C GLN A 297 12.84 41.49 1.36
N LEU A 298 13.00 40.25 1.82
CA LEU A 298 14.04 39.87 2.76
C LEU A 298 14.85 38.69 2.20
N PRO A 299 16.11 38.91 1.76
CA PRO A 299 17.01 37.80 1.46
C PRO A 299 17.25 36.96 2.70
N ALA A 300 17.04 35.65 2.61
CA ALA A 300 17.16 34.75 3.75
C ALA A 300 17.86 33.44 3.37
N CYS A 301 18.63 32.91 4.33
CA CYS A 301 19.12 31.55 4.35
C CYS A 301 18.41 30.87 5.52
N VAL A 302 17.49 29.94 5.25
CA VAL A 302 16.67 29.26 6.26
C VAL A 302 17.08 27.80 6.34
N HIS A 303 17.11 27.22 7.53
CA HIS A 303 17.12 25.78 7.71
C HIS A 303 15.80 25.33 8.33
N GLY A 304 15.29 24.17 7.92
CA GLY A 304 14.03 23.66 8.45
C GLY A 304 13.69 22.27 7.95
N TRP A 305 12.64 21.70 8.54
CA TRP A 305 12.06 20.43 8.13
C TRP A 305 10.95 20.65 7.13
N ILE A 306 10.93 19.83 6.09
CA ILE A 306 9.81 19.78 5.15
C ILE A 306 8.64 19.07 5.85
N GLN A 307 7.59 19.81 6.17
CA GLN A 307 6.36 19.23 6.70
C GLN A 307 5.45 18.76 5.56
N ASN A 308 5.33 19.58 4.50
CA ASN A 308 4.50 19.29 3.35
C ASN A 308 5.24 19.59 2.05
N ARG A 309 4.91 18.83 1.01
CA ARG A 309 5.37 19.06 -0.36
C ARG A 309 4.21 18.90 -1.32
N ARG A 310 4.02 19.90 -2.16
CA ARG A 310 3.08 19.86 -3.30
C ARG A 310 3.81 20.18 -4.59
N ARG A 311 3.53 19.39 -5.61
CA ARG A 311 4.02 19.61 -6.98
C ARG A 311 2.86 20.11 -7.83
N PHE A 312 3.10 21.14 -8.63
CA PHE A 312 2.14 21.81 -9.48
C PHE A 312 2.61 21.82 -10.94
N ASP A 313 1.70 22.16 -11.86
CA ASP A 313 2.03 22.23 -13.28
C ASP A 313 3.22 23.16 -13.55
N ARG A 314 3.86 22.98 -14.72
CA ARG A 314 5.08 23.72 -15.09
C ARG A 314 6.26 23.49 -14.13
N ASN A 315 6.33 22.34 -13.45
CA ASN A 315 7.41 21.97 -12.53
C ASN A 315 7.57 22.90 -11.31
N VAL A 316 6.51 23.61 -10.90
CA VAL A 316 6.53 24.38 -9.65
C VAL A 316 6.40 23.42 -8.47
N THR A 317 7.25 23.56 -7.47
CA THR A 317 7.17 22.79 -6.23
C THR A 317 7.03 23.74 -5.06
N VAL A 318 5.99 23.54 -4.23
CA VAL A 318 5.78 24.29 -2.99
C VAL A 318 6.11 23.38 -1.82
N LEU A 319 6.94 23.88 -0.91
CA LEU A 319 7.33 23.25 0.34
C LEU A 319 6.75 24.06 1.50
N GLU A 320 6.38 23.40 2.58
CA GLU A 320 6.08 24.03 3.86
C GLU A 320 7.18 23.64 4.83
N LEU A 321 7.95 24.64 5.29
CA LEU A 321 9.02 24.44 6.26
C LEU A 321 8.58 24.76 7.68
N VAL A 322 9.08 23.97 8.63
CA VAL A 322 8.92 24.17 10.08
C VAL A 322 10.25 23.95 10.81
N ASP A 323 10.41 24.55 11.98
CA ASP A 323 11.60 24.32 12.82
C ASP A 323 11.59 22.94 13.48
N SER A 324 10.41 22.44 13.80
CA SER A 324 10.21 21.14 14.43
C SER A 324 8.99 20.42 13.86
N LEU A 325 9.12 19.12 13.61
CA LEU A 325 8.03 18.29 13.08
C LEU A 325 6.93 17.98 14.11
N ARG A 326 7.02 18.50 15.35
CA ARG A 326 6.13 18.15 16.47
C ARG A 326 4.81 18.91 16.52
N GLU A 327 4.73 20.09 15.91
CA GLU A 327 3.68 21.07 16.24
C GLU A 327 2.32 20.82 15.53
N SER A 328 2.15 19.76 14.74
CA SER A 328 0.94 19.64 13.89
C SER A 328 -0.25 18.89 14.46
N ASP A 329 -0.14 18.12 15.54
CA ASP A 329 -1.13 17.05 15.75
C ASP A 329 -2.04 17.15 16.97
N ASN A 330 -1.90 18.10 17.92
CA ASN A 330 -2.69 18.02 19.17
C ASN A 330 -3.26 19.31 19.82
N SER A 331 -3.13 20.53 19.28
CA SER A 331 -3.79 21.70 19.89
C SER A 331 -5.16 21.99 19.27
N THR A 332 -6.21 21.36 19.83
CA THR A 332 -7.62 21.74 19.60
C THR A 332 -8.04 23.00 20.37
N THR A 333 -7.11 23.70 21.04
CA THR A 333 -7.39 24.98 21.68
C THR A 333 -7.27 26.10 20.66
N LEU A 334 -8.36 26.33 19.92
CA LEU A 334 -8.69 27.64 19.37
C LEU A 334 -8.56 28.66 20.53
N GLU A 335 -7.66 29.63 20.44
CA GLU A 335 -7.92 31.03 20.85
C GLU A 335 -6.67 31.93 21.07
N SER A 336 -5.43 31.46 20.93
CA SER A 336 -4.28 32.37 21.09
C SER A 336 -3.18 32.16 20.05
N ALA A 337 -3.12 33.12 19.11
CA ALA A 337 -2.22 33.30 17.96
C ALA A 337 -2.57 32.50 16.68
N PRO A 338 -2.61 33.15 15.50
CA PRO A 338 -2.91 32.47 14.24
C PRO A 338 -1.81 31.45 13.92
N HIS A 339 -2.20 30.18 13.72
CA HIS A 339 -1.33 29.06 13.34
C HIS A 339 -0.46 29.27 12.08
N PHE A 340 -0.64 30.40 11.37
CA PHE A 340 0.18 30.80 10.23
C PHE A 340 1.59 31.29 10.61
N CYS A 341 1.86 31.57 11.90
CA CYS A 341 3.14 32.12 12.34
C CYS A 341 4.29 31.10 12.50
N GLN A 342 4.06 29.82 12.22
CA GLN A 342 5.08 28.76 12.45
C GLN A 342 5.55 28.05 11.17
N ARG A 343 4.99 28.41 10.00
CA ARG A 343 5.29 27.73 8.74
C ARG A 343 5.72 28.72 7.68
N LEU A 344 6.85 28.44 7.05
CA LEU A 344 7.32 29.21 5.91
C LEU A 344 6.99 28.47 4.62
N LYS A 345 6.16 29.10 3.77
CA LYS A 345 5.87 28.60 2.41
C LYS A 345 7.08 28.88 1.54
N CYS A 346 7.67 27.85 0.93
CA CYS A 346 8.80 28.00 0.03
C CYS A 346 8.43 27.53 -1.39
N VAL A 347 8.72 28.34 -2.40
CA VAL A 347 8.39 28.07 -3.80
C VAL A 347 9.65 27.84 -4.61
N SER A 348 9.80 26.62 -5.13
CA SER A 348 10.77 26.29 -6.18
C SER A 348 10.10 26.48 -7.53
N HIS A 349 10.57 27.49 -8.27
CA HIS A 349 10.08 27.82 -9.59
C HIS A 349 11.16 27.50 -10.65
N PRO A 350 10.83 26.83 -11.77
CA PRO A 350 11.81 26.35 -12.75
C PRO A 350 12.62 27.46 -13.43
N GLN A 351 12.12 28.71 -13.42
CA GLN A 351 12.84 29.86 -13.96
C GLN A 351 13.93 30.40 -13.01
N ILE A 352 13.88 30.06 -11.72
CA ILE A 352 14.88 30.46 -10.72
C ILE A 352 15.88 29.33 -10.52
N LEU A 353 15.34 28.14 -10.20
CA LEU A 353 16.12 26.97 -9.86
C LEU A 353 15.52 25.81 -10.64
N ALA A 354 16.26 25.31 -11.62
CA ALA A 354 15.95 24.06 -12.28
C ALA A 354 16.25 22.90 -11.33
N VAL A 355 15.40 22.72 -10.31
CA VAL A 355 15.46 21.54 -9.45
C VAL A 355 15.21 20.34 -10.34
N SER A 356 16.26 19.53 -10.53
CA SER A 356 16.13 18.30 -11.29
C SER A 356 15.00 17.45 -10.69
N ASP A 357 14.28 16.71 -11.54
CA ASP A 357 13.22 15.81 -11.05
C ASP A 357 13.74 14.88 -9.94
N THR A 358 15.02 14.54 -10.00
CA THR A 358 15.78 13.84 -8.97
C THR A 358 15.71 14.51 -7.60
N MET A 359 16.14 15.77 -7.49
CA MET A 359 16.19 16.47 -6.21
C MET A 359 14.78 16.66 -5.64
N ALA A 360 13.79 16.94 -6.49
CA ALA A 360 12.42 17.09 -6.03
C ALA A 360 11.85 15.84 -5.34
N HIS A 361 12.31 14.62 -5.69
CA HIS A 361 11.90 13.40 -4.98
C HIS A 361 12.58 13.26 -3.60
N LEU A 362 13.79 13.82 -3.43
CA LEU A 362 14.52 13.83 -2.17
C LEU A 362 13.95 14.86 -1.17
N LEU A 363 13.32 15.93 -1.67
CA LEU A 363 12.60 16.95 -0.89
C LEU A 363 11.25 16.43 -0.35
N ALA A 364 11.23 15.23 0.22
CA ALA A 364 10.05 14.59 0.79
C ALA A 364 9.75 15.12 2.20
N PRO A 365 8.51 14.93 2.71
CA PRO A 365 8.20 15.20 4.11
C PRO A 365 9.21 14.52 5.05
N SER A 366 9.53 15.21 6.14
CA SER A 366 10.57 14.83 7.12
C SER A 366 12.01 14.90 6.64
N ALA A 367 12.28 15.44 5.43
CA ALA A 367 13.64 15.83 5.07
C ALA A 367 14.01 17.17 5.74
N GLN A 368 15.26 17.33 6.13
CA GLN A 368 15.80 18.59 6.61
C GLN A 368 16.58 19.26 5.48
N VAL A 369 16.32 20.54 5.27
CA VAL A 369 16.89 21.31 4.16
C VAL A 369 17.43 22.64 4.63
N GLN A 370 18.41 23.13 3.91
CA GLN A 370 18.85 24.52 3.93
C GLN A 370 18.42 25.16 2.62
N ILE A 371 17.64 26.24 2.72
CA ILE A 371 17.10 26.96 1.57
C ILE A 371 17.63 28.39 1.59
N GLN A 372 18.16 28.83 0.47
CA GLN A 372 18.45 30.25 0.24
C GLN A 372 17.42 30.81 -0.72
N GLY A 373 17.00 32.05 -0.48
CA GLY A 373 15.97 32.69 -1.30
C GLY A 373 15.67 34.11 -0.88
N VAL A 374 14.58 34.63 -1.44
CA VAL A 374 14.02 35.94 -1.07
C VAL A 374 12.62 35.72 -0.54
N VAL A 375 12.37 36.16 0.69
CA VAL A 375 11.06 36.16 1.32
C VAL A 375 10.27 37.38 0.84
N ILE A 376 9.06 37.14 0.36
CA ILE A 376 8.17 38.14 -0.23
C ILE A 376 6.77 37.96 0.37
N GLY A 377 6.15 39.05 0.80
CA GLY A 377 4.78 39.05 1.32
C GLY A 377 4.30 40.46 1.63
N ASP A 378 3.00 40.60 1.87
CA ASP A 378 2.42 41.78 2.50
C ASP A 378 2.33 41.51 4.01
N LYS A 379 2.72 42.47 4.85
CA LYS A 379 2.57 42.33 6.31
C LYS A 379 1.10 42.28 6.73
N ASN A 380 0.21 42.87 5.94
CA ASN A 380 -1.22 42.97 6.23
C ASN A 380 -2.04 41.84 5.59
N ASP A 381 -1.47 41.05 4.67
CA ASP A 381 -2.20 40.04 3.91
C ASP A 381 -1.37 38.75 3.67
N GLY A 382 -1.68 37.72 4.47
CA GLY A 382 -1.19 36.35 4.29
C GLY A 382 0.19 36.03 4.89
N ALA A 383 0.57 34.75 4.81
CA ALA A 383 1.87 34.27 5.25
C ALA A 383 2.94 34.57 4.19
N PRO A 384 4.15 35.04 4.59
CA PRO A 384 5.20 35.33 3.63
C PRO A 384 5.65 34.08 2.87
N THR A 385 6.07 34.28 1.62
CA THR A 385 6.52 33.22 0.72
C THR A 385 7.99 33.40 0.39
N LEU A 386 8.80 32.38 0.67
CA LEU A 386 10.20 32.33 0.28
C LEU A 386 10.35 31.76 -1.14
N TRP A 387 10.92 32.53 -2.05
CA TRP A 387 11.25 32.08 -3.41
C TRP A 387 12.65 31.50 -3.45
N ILE A 388 12.75 30.21 -3.76
CA ILE A 388 13.97 29.41 -3.60
C ILE A 388 14.95 29.72 -4.73
N THR A 389 16.14 30.21 -4.39
CA THR A 389 17.27 30.39 -5.31
C THR A 389 18.30 29.27 -5.20
N ASN A 390 18.46 28.68 -4.02
CA ASN A 390 19.32 27.52 -3.79
C ASN A 390 18.71 26.60 -2.72
N ILE A 391 18.94 25.30 -2.83
CA ILE A 391 18.50 24.32 -1.85
C ILE A 391 19.55 23.24 -1.66
N ARG A 392 19.85 22.93 -0.40
CA ARG A 392 20.74 21.85 0.02
C ARG A 392 19.97 20.89 0.91
N LEU A 393 20.09 19.60 0.62
CA LEU A 393 19.58 18.54 1.49
C LEU A 393 20.56 18.34 2.64
N LEU A 394 20.13 18.65 3.87
CA LEU A 394 20.94 18.44 5.09
C LEU A 394 20.71 17.04 5.65
N GLN A 395 19.45 16.58 5.62
CA GLN A 395 19.05 15.25 6.04
C GLN A 395 17.98 14.72 5.09
N ALA A 396 18.13 13.50 4.60
CA ALA A 396 17.11 12.81 3.86
C ALA A 396 15.89 12.52 4.75
N SER A 397 14.72 12.40 4.12
CA SER A 397 13.56 11.85 4.78
C SER A 397 13.86 10.43 5.25
N TRP A 398 13.47 10.09 6.47
CA TRP A 398 13.61 8.74 7.03
C TRP A 398 12.66 7.71 6.40
N TRP A 399 12.06 8.00 5.24
CA TRP A 399 11.18 7.08 4.55
C TRP A 399 12.02 6.09 3.73
N PRO A 400 11.85 4.76 3.90
CA PRO A 400 12.70 3.78 3.21
C PRO A 400 12.76 3.94 1.69
N SER A 401 11.67 4.40 1.07
CA SER A 401 11.63 4.67 -0.37
C SER A 401 12.51 5.86 -0.79
N VAL A 402 12.62 6.90 0.04
CA VAL A 402 13.44 8.09 -0.25
C VAL A 402 14.91 7.75 -0.02
N THR A 403 15.23 7.09 1.09
CA THR A 403 16.58 6.60 1.38
C THR A 403 17.09 5.67 0.27
N ARG A 404 16.25 4.73 -0.16
CA ARG A 404 16.57 3.84 -1.28
C ARG A 404 16.80 4.63 -2.56
N PHE A 405 15.91 5.56 -2.89
CA PHE A 405 16.04 6.37 -4.10
C PHE A 405 17.35 7.17 -4.08
N LEU A 406 17.74 7.73 -2.93
CA LEU A 406 19.04 8.38 -2.75
C LEU A 406 20.21 7.45 -3.06
N LEU A 407 20.21 6.22 -2.52
CA LEU A 407 21.24 5.22 -2.82
C LEU A 407 21.26 4.82 -4.31
N GLU A 408 20.11 4.71 -4.96
CA GLU A 408 20.01 4.46 -6.40
C GLU A 408 20.63 5.60 -7.22
N LEU A 409 20.45 6.86 -6.80
CA LEU A 409 21.09 8.00 -7.46
C LEU A 409 22.60 8.03 -7.29
N VAL A 410 23.11 7.66 -6.11
CA VAL A 410 24.56 7.54 -5.88
C VAL A 410 25.15 6.44 -6.75
N LEU A 411 24.49 5.28 -6.83
CA LEU A 411 24.87 4.18 -7.71
C LEU A 411 24.88 4.61 -9.19
N GLU A 412 23.91 5.41 -9.61
CA GLU A 412 23.84 5.99 -10.96
C GLU A 412 24.82 7.15 -11.18
N LYS A 413 25.62 7.52 -10.17
CA LYS A 413 26.54 8.69 -10.17
C LYS A 413 25.82 10.02 -10.44
N ARG A 414 24.55 10.10 -10.06
CA ARG A 414 23.69 11.29 -10.18
C ARG A 414 23.57 12.06 -8.86
N PHE A 415 24.16 11.54 -7.79
CA PHE A 415 24.27 12.17 -6.49
C PHE A 415 25.65 11.87 -5.90
N SER A 416 26.26 12.83 -5.22
CA SER A 416 27.61 12.65 -4.68
C SER A 416 27.60 11.74 -3.45
N VAL A 417 28.66 10.95 -3.28
CA VAL A 417 28.81 10.10 -2.08
C VAL A 417 28.90 10.95 -0.80
N PRO A 418 29.68 12.05 -0.73
CA PRO A 418 29.76 12.88 0.47
C PRO A 418 28.42 13.51 0.84
N ASP A 419 27.66 14.03 -0.13
CA ASP A 419 26.35 14.64 0.16
C ASP A 419 25.33 13.57 0.58
N ALA A 420 25.40 12.36 0.01
CA ALA A 420 24.53 11.27 0.43
C ALA A 420 24.86 10.80 1.85
N ALA A 421 26.15 10.71 2.19
CA ALA A 421 26.61 10.36 3.54
C ALA A 421 26.14 11.40 4.57
N LEU A 422 26.27 12.69 4.24
CA LEU A 422 25.74 13.79 5.04
C LEU A 422 24.21 13.67 5.21
N ALA A 423 23.47 13.52 4.11
CA ALA A 423 22.01 13.43 4.14
C ALA A 423 21.50 12.19 4.88
N LEU A 424 22.24 11.08 4.82
CA LEU A 424 21.91 9.84 5.54
C LEU A 424 22.46 9.80 6.97
N GLN A 425 23.28 10.79 7.35
CA GLN A 425 23.99 10.86 8.63
C GLN A 425 24.78 9.59 8.96
N VAL A 426 25.50 9.07 7.95
CA VAL A 426 26.38 7.90 8.01
C VAL A 426 27.74 8.25 7.39
N SER A 427 28.72 7.36 7.50
CA SER A 427 30.03 7.55 6.86
C SER A 427 29.97 7.38 5.33
N GLU A 428 30.89 8.02 4.61
CA GLU A 428 31.03 7.80 3.15
C GLU A 428 31.30 6.33 2.82
N SER A 429 32.06 5.62 3.66
CA SER A 429 32.31 4.18 3.52
C SER A 429 31.04 3.35 3.55
N GLU A 430 30.09 3.65 4.44
CA GLU A 430 28.82 2.94 4.52
C GLU A 430 27.94 3.17 3.28
N VAL A 431 27.97 4.37 2.72
CA VAL A 431 27.27 4.66 1.45
C VAL A 431 27.92 3.91 0.29
N VAL A 432 29.25 3.89 0.21
CA VAL A 432 29.98 3.14 -0.83
C VAL A 432 29.68 1.64 -0.72
N GLU A 433 29.66 1.08 0.48
CA GLU A 433 29.28 -0.31 0.71
C GLU A 433 27.84 -0.56 0.25
N ALA A 434 26.90 0.29 0.68
CA ALA A 434 25.48 0.19 0.33
C ALA A 434 25.19 0.39 -1.17
N THR A 435 26.11 1.01 -1.92
CA THR A 435 25.97 1.30 -3.35
C THR A 435 26.93 0.48 -4.23
N ASN A 436 27.67 -0.47 -3.66
CA ASN A 436 28.55 -1.32 -4.43
C ASN A 436 27.73 -2.29 -5.31
N ALA A 437 27.70 -2.01 -6.61
CA ALA A 437 26.95 -2.76 -7.63
C ALA A 437 27.32 -4.25 -7.68
N ASN A 438 28.58 -4.59 -7.34
CA ASN A 438 29.11 -5.95 -7.40
C ASN A 438 28.89 -6.73 -6.10
N ALA A 439 28.64 -6.06 -4.98
CA ALA A 439 28.53 -6.69 -3.66
C ALA A 439 27.08 -6.89 -3.20
N LEU A 440 26.17 -5.97 -3.56
CA LEU A 440 24.80 -6.00 -3.08
C LEU A 440 23.79 -6.13 -4.22
N ASP A 441 22.94 -7.14 -4.13
CA ASP A 441 21.76 -7.22 -4.98
C ASP A 441 20.72 -6.15 -4.58
N LEU A 442 19.63 -6.06 -5.34
CA LEU A 442 18.58 -5.07 -5.09
C LEU A 442 17.94 -5.24 -3.70
N THR A 443 17.92 -6.45 -3.15
CA THR A 443 17.32 -6.78 -1.85
C THR A 443 18.22 -6.29 -0.73
N ALA A 444 19.52 -6.55 -0.83
CA ALA A 444 20.49 -6.11 0.16
C ALA A 444 20.59 -4.58 0.21
N ARG A 445 20.47 -3.89 -0.94
CA ARG A 445 20.33 -2.42 -0.96
C ARG A 445 19.04 -1.91 -0.32
N GLN A 446 17.93 -2.63 -0.50
CA GLN A 446 16.69 -2.29 0.21
C GLN A 446 16.84 -2.44 1.71
N TRP A 447 17.59 -3.46 2.17
CA TRP A 447 17.89 -3.64 3.58
C TRP A 447 18.75 -2.52 4.14
N LYS A 448 19.84 -2.16 3.44
CA LYS A 448 20.65 -1.00 3.83
C LYS A 448 19.86 0.30 3.84
N ALA A 449 18.96 0.50 2.87
CA ALA A 449 18.06 1.65 2.88
C ALA A 449 17.12 1.65 4.10
N ALA A 450 16.60 0.49 4.50
CA ALA A 450 15.75 0.37 5.69
C ALA A 450 16.53 0.63 6.99
N GLU A 451 17.77 0.15 7.07
CA GLU A 451 18.69 0.38 8.20
C GLU A 451 18.99 1.88 8.36
N PHE A 452 19.42 2.56 7.29
CA PHE A 452 19.67 4.00 7.33
C PHE A 452 18.41 4.81 7.63
N SER A 453 17.27 4.44 7.02
CA SER A 453 15.96 5.03 7.32
C SER A 453 15.61 4.92 8.80
N GLN A 454 15.87 3.77 9.43
CA GLN A 454 15.63 3.56 10.86
C GLN A 454 16.58 4.40 11.71
N ALA A 455 17.86 4.47 11.36
CA ALA A 455 18.84 5.28 12.08
C ALA A 455 18.48 6.78 12.05
N LEU A 456 18.11 7.31 10.88
CA LEU A 456 17.63 8.69 10.72
C LEU A 456 16.38 8.98 11.57
N LYS A 457 15.45 8.02 11.60
CA LYS A 457 14.23 8.14 12.39
C LYS A 457 14.53 8.19 13.90
N LEU A 458 15.43 7.34 14.38
CA LEU A 458 15.85 7.33 15.79
C LEU A 458 16.53 8.64 16.17
N LYS A 459 17.47 9.14 15.35
CA LYS A 459 18.14 10.43 15.60
C LYS A 459 17.16 11.61 15.62
N ALA A 460 16.20 11.64 14.70
CA ALA A 460 15.14 12.67 14.72
C ALA A 460 14.24 12.59 15.97
N GLN A 461 14.25 11.44 16.66
CA GLN A 461 13.50 11.19 17.90
C GLN A 461 14.32 11.41 19.17
N GLU A 462 15.65 11.56 19.11
CA GLU A 462 16.54 11.64 20.29
C GLU A 462 16.26 12.86 21.21
N GLY A 463 15.44 13.82 20.81
CA GLY A 463 14.91 14.88 21.70
C GLY A 463 13.41 14.81 21.96
N SER A 464 12.71 13.85 21.32
CA SER A 464 11.25 13.71 21.33
C SER A 464 10.87 12.70 22.39
N SER A 465 10.75 13.14 23.65
CA SER A 465 10.09 12.33 24.67
C SER A 465 8.67 12.03 24.17
N VAL A 466 8.43 10.78 23.78
CA VAL A 466 7.07 10.30 23.57
C VAL A 466 6.36 10.48 24.90
N THR A 467 5.22 11.18 24.89
CA THR A 467 4.36 11.36 26.06
C THR A 467 3.64 10.04 26.35
N CYS A 468 4.40 9.03 26.75
CA CYS A 468 3.87 7.86 27.42
C CYS A 468 3.61 8.28 28.87
N SER A 469 2.40 8.09 29.38
CA SER A 469 2.14 8.42 30.77
C SER A 469 2.93 7.49 31.70
N THR A 470 3.23 7.94 32.92
CA THR A 470 3.87 7.08 33.93
C THR A 470 3.05 5.80 34.19
N GLU A 471 1.73 5.89 34.09
CA GLU A 471 0.81 4.76 34.21
C GLU A 471 0.97 3.75 33.06
N GLU A 472 1.10 4.22 31.81
CA GLU A 472 1.28 3.35 30.65
C GLU A 472 2.61 2.57 30.72
N ILE A 473 3.68 3.22 31.18
CA ILE A 473 4.98 2.57 31.42
C ILE A 473 4.87 1.57 32.58
N PHE A 474 4.20 1.93 33.67
CA PHE A 474 3.98 1.03 34.80
C PHE A 474 3.22 -0.24 34.37
N ILE A 475 2.18 -0.10 33.54
CA ILE A 475 1.44 -1.24 32.99
C ILE A 475 2.36 -2.14 32.14
N LEU A 476 3.20 -1.55 31.29
CA LEU A 476 4.16 -2.31 30.50
C LEU A 476 5.12 -3.11 31.39
N GLU A 477 5.69 -2.46 32.40
CA GLU A 477 6.66 -3.07 33.34
C GLU A 477 6.02 -4.16 34.20
N LYS A 478 4.78 -3.95 34.67
CA LYS A 478 3.97 -4.93 35.40
C LYS A 478 3.87 -6.25 34.63
N TYR A 479 3.50 -6.21 33.35
CA TYR A 479 3.35 -7.42 32.53
C TYR A 479 4.66 -7.95 31.99
N GLU A 480 5.67 -7.10 31.80
CA GLU A 480 7.03 -7.54 31.49
C GLU A 480 7.59 -8.41 32.62
N ALA A 481 7.51 -7.94 33.87
CA ALA A 481 7.94 -8.69 35.05
C ALA A 481 7.14 -9.99 35.25
N LYS A 482 5.84 -10.00 34.93
CA LYS A 482 4.98 -11.20 35.05
C LYS A 482 5.42 -12.36 34.17
N CYS A 483 5.92 -12.09 32.95
CA CYS A 483 6.08 -13.13 31.93
C CYS A 483 7.48 -13.24 31.31
N ALA A 484 8.42 -12.34 31.61
CA ALA A 484 9.74 -12.33 30.97
C ALA A 484 10.54 -13.62 31.20
N ASP A 485 10.55 -14.14 32.42
CA ASP A 485 11.33 -15.32 32.79
C ASP A 485 10.73 -16.62 32.24
N GLN A 486 9.40 -16.69 32.13
CA GLN A 486 8.71 -17.88 31.60
C GLN A 486 8.86 -18.00 30.08
N PHE A 487 8.86 -16.87 29.36
CA PHE A 487 8.88 -16.82 27.90
C PHE A 487 10.03 -15.94 27.40
N PRO A 488 11.29 -16.42 27.48
CA PRO A 488 12.43 -15.70 26.95
C PRO A 488 12.33 -15.57 25.42
N ILE A 489 12.72 -14.40 24.91
CA ILE A 489 12.76 -14.12 23.47
C ILE A 489 14.06 -14.69 22.89
N GLN A 490 13.95 -15.52 21.86
CA GLN A 490 15.08 -16.15 21.19
C GLN A 490 15.41 -15.41 19.89
N ASP A 491 16.66 -15.02 19.68
CA ASP A 491 17.08 -14.44 18.39
C ASP A 491 17.42 -15.55 17.39
N VAL A 492 16.70 -15.54 16.27
CA VAL A 492 16.94 -16.44 15.15
C VAL A 492 18.40 -16.35 14.67
N THR A 493 19.05 -15.18 14.70
CA THR A 493 20.42 -15.02 14.18
C THR A 493 21.47 -15.83 14.92
N ASN A 494 21.25 -16.13 16.19
CA ASN A 494 22.20 -16.94 16.98
C ASN A 494 22.25 -18.40 16.52
N HIS A 495 21.34 -18.78 15.62
CA HIS A 495 21.27 -20.11 15.01
C HIS A 495 21.53 -20.09 13.50
N VAL A 496 21.84 -18.94 12.91
CA VAL A 496 21.84 -18.71 11.45
C VAL A 496 23.11 -19.18 10.72
N SER A 497 24.24 -19.36 11.41
CA SER A 497 25.51 -19.83 10.78
C SER A 497 25.41 -21.25 10.22
N GLU A 498 24.57 -22.13 10.78
CA GLU A 498 24.29 -23.45 10.22
C GLU A 498 23.24 -23.43 9.09
N TRP A 499 22.48 -22.35 8.93
CA TRP A 499 21.20 -22.35 8.17
C TRP A 499 21.27 -21.66 6.80
N LEU A 500 22.35 -20.91 6.50
CA LEU A 500 22.43 -20.01 5.33
C LEU A 500 23.01 -20.62 4.03
N HIS A 501 23.61 -21.81 4.06
CA HIS A 501 24.52 -22.23 2.97
C HIS A 501 23.92 -23.05 1.81
N THR A 502 22.60 -23.09 1.59
CA THR A 502 22.03 -23.82 0.43
C THR A 502 21.22 -22.91 -0.51
N PRO A 503 21.66 -22.72 -1.76
CA PRO A 503 20.99 -21.83 -2.72
C PRO A 503 19.64 -22.41 -3.17
N VAL A 504 18.62 -21.53 -3.27
CA VAL A 504 17.31 -21.86 -3.81
C VAL A 504 17.41 -21.91 -5.35
N ARG A 505 17.50 -23.11 -5.93
CA ARG A 505 17.30 -23.32 -7.37
C ARG A 505 15.81 -23.49 -7.66
N GLY A 506 15.26 -22.77 -8.64
CA GLY A 506 14.07 -23.23 -9.37
C GLY A 506 12.87 -22.29 -9.55
N VAL A 507 12.82 -21.07 -9.00
CA VAL A 507 11.65 -20.19 -9.23
C VAL A 507 11.87 -19.32 -10.48
N VAL A 508 11.52 -19.89 -11.63
CA VAL A 508 11.46 -19.18 -12.92
C VAL A 508 10.16 -18.39 -12.98
N GLY A 509 10.23 -17.06 -13.13
CA GLY A 509 9.12 -16.28 -13.68
C GLY A 509 8.48 -15.17 -12.83
N GLU A 510 8.81 -14.98 -11.55
CA GLU A 510 8.10 -13.97 -10.74
C GLU A 510 8.90 -12.70 -10.38
N GLY A 511 8.17 -11.57 -10.27
CA GLY A 511 8.70 -10.25 -10.00
C GLY A 511 9.42 -10.12 -8.65
N LYS A 512 10.37 -9.17 -8.59
CA LYS A 512 11.37 -9.01 -7.53
C LYS A 512 10.85 -8.87 -6.08
N LYS A 513 9.55 -8.59 -5.86
CA LYS A 513 8.92 -8.53 -4.53
C LYS A 513 8.50 -9.91 -3.98
N SER A 514 8.20 -10.91 -4.83
CA SER A 514 7.81 -12.24 -4.33
C SER A 514 9.02 -13.05 -3.85
N ARG A 515 10.22 -12.80 -4.40
CA ARG A 515 11.47 -13.48 -4.01
C ARG A 515 11.86 -13.30 -2.53
N SER A 516 11.66 -12.13 -1.92
CA SER A 516 12.00 -11.93 -0.49
C SER A 516 11.06 -12.69 0.44
N TRP A 517 9.81 -12.83 0.01
CA TRP A 517 8.74 -13.48 0.74
C TRP A 517 8.88 -15.01 0.67
N PHE A 518 9.24 -15.56 -0.50
CA PHE A 518 9.57 -16.98 -0.66
C PHE A 518 10.85 -17.40 0.07
N GLY A 519 11.86 -16.52 0.14
CA GLY A 519 13.03 -16.75 0.98
C GLY A 519 12.66 -16.88 2.46
N TRP A 520 11.67 -16.12 2.92
CA TRP A 520 11.17 -16.17 4.29
C TRP A 520 10.33 -17.43 4.56
N ALA A 521 9.39 -17.79 3.68
CA ALA A 521 8.56 -18.97 3.84
C ALA A 521 9.39 -20.30 3.76
N ASN A 522 10.47 -20.31 2.98
CA ASN A 522 11.42 -21.44 2.95
C ASN A 522 12.27 -21.53 4.23
N LYS A 523 12.64 -20.40 4.84
CA LYS A 523 13.28 -20.35 6.17
C LYS A 523 12.32 -20.82 7.27
N TYR A 524 11.05 -20.43 7.18
CA TYR A 524 9.98 -20.80 8.11
C TYR A 524 9.67 -22.31 8.08
N TRP A 525 9.62 -22.91 6.89
CA TRP A 525 9.50 -24.37 6.76
C TRP A 525 10.72 -25.11 7.33
N ARG A 526 11.94 -24.62 7.09
CA ARG A 526 13.16 -25.22 7.67
C ARG A 526 13.19 -25.12 9.19
N PHE A 527 12.73 -23.99 9.73
CA PHE A 527 12.50 -23.81 11.16
C PHE A 527 11.52 -24.87 11.68
N TYR A 528 10.35 -25.04 11.03
CA TYR A 528 9.37 -26.07 11.37
C TYR A 528 9.95 -27.51 11.34
N LYS A 529 10.72 -27.84 10.30
CA LYS A 529 11.41 -29.14 10.15
C LYS A 529 12.46 -29.39 11.25
N HIS A 530 13.20 -28.37 11.68
CA HIS A 530 14.22 -28.47 12.73
C HIS A 530 13.64 -28.43 14.15
N THR A 531 12.48 -27.82 14.33
CA THR A 531 11.76 -27.86 15.61
C THR A 531 11.18 -29.23 15.97
N ARG A 532 11.27 -30.22 15.06
CA ARG A 532 10.83 -31.63 15.09
C ARG A 532 9.32 -31.85 15.30
N ILE A 533 8.67 -32.29 14.22
CA ILE A 533 7.63 -33.32 14.30
C ILE A 533 8.32 -34.59 14.85
N GLY A 534 8.11 -34.85 16.13
CA GLY A 534 8.35 -36.16 16.76
C GLY A 534 7.30 -37.21 16.37
N ILE A 535 6.40 -36.91 15.44
CA ILE A 535 5.49 -37.86 14.80
C ILE A 535 6.22 -38.49 13.61
N ALA A 536 7.28 -39.23 13.91
CA ALA A 536 7.55 -40.41 13.10
C ALA A 536 6.45 -41.40 13.46
N HIS A 537 5.35 -41.45 12.69
CA HIS A 537 4.56 -42.65 12.40
C HIS A 537 3.33 -42.31 11.54
N GLN A 538 3.30 -42.84 10.32
CA GLN A 538 2.10 -43.34 9.63
C GLN A 538 0.90 -42.40 9.37
N VAL A 539 1.03 -41.07 9.40
CA VAL A 539 -0.05 -40.22 8.86
C VAL A 539 0.07 -40.18 7.34
N SER A 540 -0.95 -40.68 6.63
CA SER A 540 -0.96 -40.76 5.16
C SER A 540 -1.01 -39.40 4.46
N GLU A 541 -1.25 -38.31 5.21
CA GLU A 541 -1.41 -36.95 4.71
C GLU A 541 -1.20 -35.89 5.79
N PHE A 542 -0.30 -34.91 5.56
CA PHE A 542 -0.02 -33.83 6.52
C PHE A 542 -0.89 -32.60 6.21
N ARG A 543 -1.70 -32.13 7.16
CA ARG A 543 -2.72 -31.09 6.95
C ARG A 543 -2.39 -29.80 7.69
N ILE A 544 -2.37 -28.69 6.96
CA ILE A 544 -2.05 -27.35 7.50
C ILE A 544 -3.26 -26.44 7.33
N LEU A 545 -3.62 -25.73 8.39
CA LEU A 545 -4.58 -24.63 8.34
C LEU A 545 -3.85 -23.27 8.32
N ASP A 546 -4.08 -22.47 7.29
CA ASP A 546 -3.57 -21.10 7.15
C ASP A 546 -4.67 -20.08 7.50
N VAL A 547 -4.62 -19.54 8.72
CA VAL A 547 -5.64 -18.63 9.27
C VAL A 547 -5.34 -17.19 8.85
N GLY A 548 -6.28 -16.56 8.16
CA GLY A 548 -6.08 -15.22 7.59
C GLY A 548 -5.09 -15.21 6.42
N GLY A 549 -5.02 -16.32 5.68
CA GLY A 549 -4.01 -16.50 4.62
C GLY A 549 -4.21 -15.58 3.40
N GLY A 550 -5.34 -14.85 3.32
CA GLY A 550 -5.65 -13.89 2.28
C GLY A 550 -5.50 -14.47 0.86
N GLN A 551 -4.56 -13.92 0.09
CA GLN A 551 -4.25 -14.42 -1.27
C GLN A 551 -3.44 -15.72 -1.28
N GLY A 552 -3.25 -16.36 -0.12
CA GLY A 552 -2.54 -17.61 0.08
C GLY A 552 -1.12 -17.62 -0.46
N TRP A 553 -0.37 -16.53 -0.24
CA TRP A 553 1.07 -16.55 -0.56
C TRP A 553 1.78 -17.64 0.25
N LEU A 554 1.42 -17.79 1.53
CA LEU A 554 1.97 -18.80 2.43
C LEU A 554 1.53 -20.20 2.09
N ALA A 555 0.23 -20.42 1.99
CA ALA A 555 -0.27 -21.70 1.54
C ALA A 555 0.33 -22.17 0.21
N ASN A 556 0.39 -21.31 -0.82
CA ASN A 556 0.95 -21.73 -2.10
C ASN A 556 2.44 -22.07 -2.01
N HIS A 557 3.22 -21.28 -1.28
CA HIS A 557 4.64 -21.57 -1.10
C HIS A 557 4.86 -22.85 -0.29
N LEU A 558 4.14 -23.02 0.82
CA LEU A 558 4.23 -24.22 1.65
C LEU A 558 3.89 -25.46 0.82
N ALA A 559 2.82 -25.44 0.02
CA ALA A 559 2.47 -26.58 -0.84
C ALA A 559 3.54 -26.92 -1.88
N GLN A 560 4.25 -25.92 -2.40
CA GLN A 560 5.38 -26.14 -3.32
C GLN A 560 6.61 -26.72 -2.60
N THR A 561 6.88 -26.28 -1.37
CA THR A 561 8.07 -26.71 -0.61
C THR A 561 7.89 -27.98 0.21
N VAL A 562 6.63 -28.37 0.45
CA VAL A 562 6.24 -29.52 1.27
C VAL A 562 5.31 -30.39 0.45
N PRO A 563 5.83 -31.27 -0.44
CA PRO A 563 5.02 -32.03 -1.38
C PRO A 563 3.93 -32.92 -0.73
N GLU A 564 4.07 -33.25 0.54
CA GLU A 564 3.16 -34.07 1.34
C GLU A 564 2.05 -33.24 2.04
N ALA A 565 2.15 -31.90 2.05
CA ALA A 565 1.20 -31.05 2.76
C ALA A 565 -0.06 -30.78 1.94
N ARG A 566 -1.24 -30.98 2.54
CA ARG A 566 -2.50 -30.36 2.13
C ARG A 566 -2.79 -29.14 2.98
N ILE A 567 -3.18 -28.04 2.34
CA ILE A 567 -3.29 -26.75 3.01
C ILE A 567 -4.66 -26.15 2.77
N GLN A 568 -5.36 -25.85 3.86
CA GLN A 568 -6.61 -25.14 3.83
C GLN A 568 -6.38 -23.68 4.22
N VAL A 569 -6.77 -22.75 3.35
CA VAL A 569 -6.76 -21.32 3.64
C VAL A 569 -8.15 -20.89 4.08
N ILE A 570 -8.22 -20.13 5.18
CA ILE A 570 -9.42 -19.40 5.57
C ILE A 570 -9.14 -17.91 5.64
N ASP A 571 -10.01 -17.11 5.02
CA ASP A 571 -10.01 -15.66 5.16
C ASP A 571 -11.43 -15.10 4.97
N ILE A 572 -11.73 -13.99 5.64
CA ILE A 572 -13.04 -13.33 5.52
C ILE A 572 -13.14 -12.53 4.21
N ALA A 573 -12.01 -12.09 3.65
CA ALA A 573 -11.95 -11.29 2.44
C ALA A 573 -12.15 -12.17 1.20
N SER A 574 -13.40 -12.31 0.76
CA SER A 574 -13.78 -13.12 -0.40
C SER A 574 -12.93 -12.86 -1.66
N GLY A 575 -12.64 -11.60 -1.96
CA GLY A 575 -11.77 -11.24 -3.08
C GLY A 575 -10.32 -11.73 -2.90
N ALA A 576 -9.78 -11.75 -1.68
CA ALA A 576 -8.45 -12.29 -1.42
C ALA A 576 -8.42 -13.82 -1.61
N VAL A 577 -9.43 -14.51 -1.07
CA VAL A 577 -9.63 -15.97 -1.20
C VAL A 577 -9.74 -16.38 -2.68
N GLN A 578 -10.58 -15.70 -3.46
CA GLN A 578 -10.75 -15.97 -4.89
C GLN A 578 -9.44 -15.77 -5.67
N ASN A 579 -8.71 -14.70 -5.37
CA ASN A 579 -7.40 -14.44 -5.97
C ASN A 579 -6.37 -15.51 -5.61
N GLY A 580 -6.37 -15.98 -4.36
CA GLY A 580 -5.54 -17.09 -3.92
C GLY A 580 -5.86 -18.39 -4.65
N ALA A 581 -7.15 -18.74 -4.74
CA ALA A 581 -7.61 -19.92 -5.47
C ALA A 581 -7.24 -19.88 -6.96
N MET A 582 -7.36 -18.72 -7.62
CA MET A 582 -6.89 -18.55 -9.00
C MET A 582 -5.37 -18.74 -9.13
N ARG A 583 -4.59 -18.23 -8.17
CA ARG A 583 -3.14 -18.41 -8.17
C ARG A 583 -2.76 -19.88 -7.98
N SER A 584 -3.37 -20.56 -7.02
CA SER A 584 -3.15 -21.99 -6.76
C SER A 584 -3.46 -22.86 -7.99
N ARG A 585 -4.55 -22.55 -8.71
CA ARG A 585 -4.88 -23.20 -10.00
C ARG A 585 -3.80 -23.01 -11.05
N ARG A 586 -3.28 -21.79 -11.22
CA ARG A 586 -2.18 -21.50 -12.16
C ARG A 586 -0.88 -22.21 -11.82
N LEU A 587 -0.67 -22.51 -10.53
CA LEU A 587 0.48 -23.26 -10.05
C LEU A 587 0.27 -24.79 -10.10
N GLY A 588 -0.89 -25.25 -10.57
CA GLY A 588 -1.25 -26.68 -10.59
C GLY A 588 -1.51 -27.29 -9.20
N LEU A 589 -1.61 -26.46 -8.16
CA LEU A 589 -1.76 -26.92 -6.77
C LEU A 589 -3.20 -27.31 -6.43
N SER A 590 -4.19 -26.62 -7.01
CA SER A 590 -5.61 -26.96 -6.81
C SER A 590 -6.02 -28.26 -7.50
N ASN A 591 -5.43 -28.59 -8.66
CA ASN A 591 -5.78 -29.78 -9.45
C ASN A 591 -5.43 -31.08 -8.70
N ASN A 592 -4.48 -31.02 -7.77
CA ASN A 592 -4.06 -32.14 -6.93
C ASN A 592 -4.61 -32.03 -5.49
N ASN A 593 -5.59 -31.16 -5.26
CA ASN A 593 -6.17 -30.85 -3.95
C ASN A 593 -5.11 -30.52 -2.87
N ARG A 594 -4.02 -29.85 -3.26
CA ARG A 594 -2.91 -29.49 -2.36
C ARG A 594 -3.18 -28.21 -1.58
N VAL A 595 -3.93 -27.28 -2.17
CA VAL A 595 -4.35 -26.05 -1.52
C VAL A 595 -5.81 -25.76 -1.83
N SER A 596 -6.61 -25.64 -0.78
CA SER A 596 -8.02 -25.24 -0.81
C SER A 596 -8.21 -23.88 -0.14
N TYR A 597 -9.27 -23.18 -0.53
CA TYR A 597 -9.55 -21.81 -0.14
C TYR A 597 -11.00 -21.67 0.25
N THR A 598 -11.24 -21.14 1.45
CA THR A 598 -12.59 -20.95 2.00
C THR A 598 -12.77 -19.52 2.47
N VAL A 599 -13.89 -18.92 2.07
CA VAL A 599 -14.34 -17.65 2.63
C VAL A 599 -15.02 -17.96 3.95
N GLY A 600 -14.49 -17.41 5.05
CA GLY A 600 -15.04 -17.69 6.36
C GLY A 600 -14.52 -16.74 7.43
N ASP A 601 -15.35 -16.52 8.44
CA ASP A 601 -14.94 -15.85 9.67
C ASP A 601 -14.27 -16.88 10.58
N ALA A 602 -12.96 -16.76 10.74
CA ALA A 602 -12.18 -17.66 11.60
C ALA A 602 -12.59 -17.56 13.08
N SER A 603 -13.21 -16.47 13.52
CA SER A 603 -13.70 -16.34 14.91
C SER A 603 -15.05 -17.05 15.13
N SER A 604 -15.71 -17.48 14.06
CA SER A 604 -17.01 -18.14 14.15
C SER A 604 -16.87 -19.53 14.76
N PRO A 605 -17.66 -19.86 15.81
CA PRO A 605 -17.69 -21.20 16.40
C PRO A 605 -18.29 -22.26 15.46
N ASN A 606 -19.08 -21.84 14.46
CA ASN A 606 -19.87 -22.72 13.60
C ASN A 606 -19.20 -22.99 12.24
N LEU A 607 -17.94 -22.61 12.07
CA LEU A 607 -17.27 -22.82 10.79
C LEU A 607 -16.92 -24.31 10.65
N THR A 608 -17.56 -24.99 9.70
CA THR A 608 -17.44 -26.44 9.46
C THR A 608 -16.02 -26.92 9.18
N LEU A 609 -15.15 -26.05 8.67
CA LEU A 609 -13.71 -26.33 8.55
C LEU A 609 -13.07 -26.71 9.89
N TRP A 610 -13.66 -26.31 11.00
CA TRP A 610 -13.19 -26.66 12.33
C TRP A 610 -13.46 -28.13 12.69
N GLU A 611 -14.28 -28.84 11.93
CA GLU A 611 -14.52 -30.28 12.09
C GLU A 611 -13.42 -31.13 11.42
N ASP A 612 -12.55 -30.53 10.61
CA ASP A 612 -11.42 -31.21 9.98
C ASP A 612 -10.24 -31.38 10.96
N ASP A 613 -9.58 -32.54 10.90
CA ASP A 613 -8.32 -32.79 11.59
C ASP A 613 -7.15 -32.10 10.87
N PHE A 614 -6.49 -31.16 11.55
CA PHE A 614 -5.27 -30.48 11.09
C PHE A 614 -4.07 -30.84 11.96
N ASP A 615 -2.90 -30.97 11.37
CA ASP A 615 -1.65 -31.26 12.08
C ASP A 615 -0.87 -30.00 12.46
N LEU A 616 -1.18 -28.87 11.82
CA LEU A 616 -0.49 -27.60 12.02
C LEU A 616 -1.39 -26.40 11.75
N VAL A 617 -1.38 -25.42 12.66
CA VAL A 617 -1.91 -24.08 12.39
C VAL A 617 -0.77 -23.13 12.02
N VAL A 618 -0.91 -22.45 10.90
CA VAL A 618 -0.05 -21.32 10.53
C VAL A 618 -0.87 -20.05 10.39
N ALA A 619 -0.24 -18.91 10.70
CA ALA A 619 -0.83 -17.62 10.40
C ALA A 619 0.27 -16.57 10.22
N LEU A 620 0.37 -15.99 9.02
CA LEU A 620 1.31 -14.90 8.74
C LEU A 620 0.57 -13.58 8.60
N HIS A 621 1.10 -12.55 9.25
CA HIS A 621 0.46 -11.24 9.31
C HIS A 621 -0.93 -11.30 9.95
N ALA A 622 -1.10 -12.20 10.93
CA ALA A 622 -2.33 -12.32 11.71
C ALA A 622 -2.51 -11.06 12.58
N CYS A 623 -3.20 -10.06 12.06
CA CYS A 623 -3.29 -8.74 12.70
C CYS A 623 -4.15 -8.76 13.97
N GLY A 624 -3.58 -8.28 15.08
CA GLY A 624 -4.23 -8.05 16.36
C GLY A 624 -5.01 -9.27 16.83
N GLY A 625 -6.32 -9.13 17.03
CA GLY A 625 -7.19 -10.20 17.53
C GLY A 625 -7.18 -11.49 16.70
N LEU A 626 -6.81 -11.43 15.42
CA LEU A 626 -6.73 -12.63 14.58
C LEU A 626 -5.59 -13.57 15.01
N THR A 627 -4.51 -13.04 15.58
CA THR A 627 -3.47 -13.87 16.22
C THR A 627 -4.06 -14.66 17.38
N ASP A 628 -4.89 -14.01 18.21
CA ASP A 628 -5.50 -14.61 19.39
C ASP A 628 -6.51 -15.70 19.00
N VAL A 629 -7.28 -15.49 17.93
CA VAL A 629 -8.16 -16.50 17.31
C VAL A 629 -7.35 -17.71 16.83
N ALA A 630 -6.30 -17.50 16.03
CA ALA A 630 -5.47 -18.61 15.52
C ALA A 630 -4.82 -19.43 16.65
N LEU A 631 -4.34 -18.76 17.71
CA LEU A 631 -3.81 -19.42 18.91
C LEU A 631 -4.89 -20.22 19.65
N SER A 632 -6.08 -19.64 19.84
CA SER A 632 -7.22 -20.32 20.46
C SER A 632 -7.60 -21.61 19.71
N HIS A 633 -7.60 -21.59 18.37
CA HIS A 633 -7.85 -22.78 17.57
C HIS A 633 -6.78 -23.86 17.75
N ALA A 634 -5.51 -23.49 17.69
CA ALA A 634 -4.41 -24.43 17.91
C ALA A 634 -4.45 -25.04 19.32
N ARG A 635 -4.74 -24.22 20.34
CA ARG A 635 -4.92 -24.65 21.73
C ARG A 635 -6.11 -25.60 21.89
N SER A 636 -7.28 -25.25 21.35
CA SER A 636 -8.49 -26.07 21.51
C SER A 636 -8.36 -27.49 20.95
N ARG A 637 -7.58 -27.65 19.87
CA ARG A 637 -7.34 -28.95 19.20
C ARG A 637 -6.12 -29.70 19.70
N GLN A 638 -5.36 -29.05 20.57
CA GLN A 638 -4.07 -29.52 20.99
C GLN A 638 -3.08 -29.80 19.85
N ILE A 639 -2.97 -28.87 18.88
CA ILE A 639 -2.12 -29.04 17.69
C ILE A 639 -0.97 -28.01 17.63
N PRO A 640 0.20 -28.39 17.06
CA PRO A 640 1.31 -27.47 16.84
C PRO A 640 0.89 -26.22 16.07
N PHE A 641 1.60 -25.12 16.30
CA PHE A 641 1.35 -23.89 15.55
C PHE A 641 2.62 -23.06 15.33
N VAL A 642 2.55 -22.23 14.28
CA VAL A 642 3.55 -21.19 14.03
C VAL A 642 2.81 -19.92 13.59
N ILE A 643 2.94 -18.83 14.33
CA ILE A 643 2.13 -17.61 14.12
C ILE A 643 3.01 -16.36 14.16
N CYS A 644 2.90 -15.50 13.14
CA CYS A 644 3.66 -14.26 13.01
C CYS A 644 2.74 -13.04 13.04
N PRO A 645 2.55 -12.40 14.21
CA PRO A 645 1.81 -11.15 14.30
C PRO A 645 2.56 -10.02 13.59
N CYS A 646 1.82 -9.08 13.00
CA CYS A 646 2.39 -7.87 12.39
C CYS A 646 1.67 -6.58 12.78
N CYS A 647 0.48 -6.68 13.35
CA CYS A 647 -0.26 -5.60 13.99
C CYS A 647 -0.80 -6.11 15.31
N TYR A 648 -0.96 -5.21 16.28
CA TYR A 648 -1.38 -5.52 17.64
C TYR A 648 -2.71 -4.88 18.00
N ARG A 649 -3.13 -3.81 17.30
CA ARG A 649 -4.39 -3.09 17.60
C ARG A 649 -5.54 -3.37 16.62
N SER A 650 -5.29 -4.11 15.55
CA SER A 650 -6.33 -4.47 14.58
C SER A 650 -7.30 -5.50 15.15
N ASN A 651 -8.52 -5.58 14.62
CA ASN A 651 -9.48 -6.64 14.94
C ASN A 651 -9.78 -6.79 16.44
N ALA A 652 -9.77 -5.70 17.21
CA ALA A 652 -10.01 -5.71 18.65
C ALA A 652 -11.44 -6.17 19.06
N HIS A 653 -12.36 -6.24 18.10
CA HIS A 653 -13.72 -6.75 18.30
C HIS A 653 -13.80 -8.28 18.29
N LEU A 654 -12.76 -8.97 17.80
CA LEU A 654 -12.75 -10.42 17.75
C LEU A 654 -12.74 -11.01 19.16
N GLN A 655 -13.38 -12.16 19.29
CA GLN A 655 -13.43 -12.94 20.51
C GLN A 655 -12.79 -14.29 20.25
N VAL A 656 -12.36 -14.94 21.33
CA VAL A 656 -11.70 -16.25 21.27
C VAL A 656 -12.56 -17.28 21.98
N GLN A 657 -12.51 -18.52 21.49
CA GLN A 657 -13.20 -19.63 22.14
C GLN A 657 -12.36 -20.11 23.32
N ALA A 658 -12.94 -20.11 24.51
CA ALA A 658 -12.33 -20.66 25.71
C ALA A 658 -13.17 -21.82 26.23
N SER A 659 -12.51 -22.97 26.40
CA SER A 659 -13.10 -24.14 27.06
C SER A 659 -13.16 -23.89 28.56
N SER A 660 -14.36 -23.96 29.16
CA SER A 660 -14.50 -23.99 30.61
C SER A 660 -14.13 -25.37 31.14
N SER A 661 -13.30 -25.42 32.18
CA SER A 661 -12.86 -26.66 32.84
C SER A 661 -14.01 -27.49 33.47
N SER A 662 -15.22 -26.94 33.56
CA SER A 662 -16.36 -27.52 34.25
C SER A 662 -17.57 -27.87 33.37
N SER A 663 -17.55 -27.57 32.06
CA SER A 663 -18.63 -27.94 31.14
C SER A 663 -18.14 -28.06 29.69
N SER A 664 -18.71 -28.99 28.92
CA SER A 664 -18.44 -29.21 27.49
C SER A 664 -18.88 -28.05 26.57
N SER A 665 -19.37 -26.94 27.14
CA SER A 665 -19.79 -25.75 26.43
C SER A 665 -18.61 -24.82 26.15
N THR A 666 -18.27 -24.60 24.88
CA THR A 666 -17.36 -23.53 24.47
C THR A 666 -18.02 -22.16 24.66
N SER A 667 -17.33 -21.27 25.39
CA SER A 667 -17.79 -19.89 25.58
C SER A 667 -16.89 -18.91 24.83
N SER A 668 -17.51 -17.96 24.14
CA SER A 668 -16.79 -16.86 23.51
C SER A 668 -16.38 -15.84 24.58
N VAL A 669 -15.08 -15.57 24.70
CA VAL A 669 -14.53 -14.63 25.68
C VAL A 669 -13.78 -13.50 25.00
N ASN A 670 -13.80 -12.32 25.62
CA ASN A 670 -13.00 -11.19 25.17
C ASN A 670 -11.49 -11.51 25.33
N ILE A 671 -10.68 -10.99 24.39
CA ILE A 671 -9.24 -11.23 24.33
C ILE A 671 -8.53 -10.85 25.64
N SER A 672 -8.86 -9.72 26.26
CA SER A 672 -8.18 -9.28 27.49
C SER A 672 -8.41 -10.25 28.65
N ARG A 673 -9.64 -10.79 28.75
CA ARG A 673 -9.96 -11.84 29.71
C ARG A 673 -9.21 -13.14 29.40
N TRP A 674 -9.12 -13.52 28.13
CA TRP A 674 -8.35 -14.71 27.72
C TRP A 674 -6.86 -14.56 28.08
N LEU A 675 -6.29 -13.38 27.85
CA LEU A 675 -4.90 -13.05 28.17
C LEU A 675 -4.63 -12.83 29.66
N ASP A 676 -5.65 -12.87 30.53
CA ASP A 676 -5.54 -12.54 31.96
C ASP A 676 -4.92 -11.16 32.20
N VAL A 677 -5.48 -10.18 31.49
CA VAL A 677 -5.16 -8.75 31.61
C VAL A 677 -6.31 -8.06 32.33
N ALA A 678 -5.99 -7.26 33.35
CA ALA A 678 -6.98 -6.67 34.23
C ALA A 678 -7.84 -5.62 33.49
N PRO A 679 -9.18 -5.67 33.66
CA PRO A 679 -10.03 -4.56 33.24
C PRO A 679 -9.77 -3.36 34.15
N THR A 680 -9.51 -2.19 33.58
CA THR A 680 -9.35 -0.93 34.32
C THR A 680 -10.59 -0.06 34.17
N THR A 681 -10.77 0.87 35.09
CA THR A 681 -11.81 1.91 35.05
C THR A 681 -11.45 2.97 33.99
N GLY A 682 -11.57 2.63 32.70
CA GLY A 682 -11.25 3.54 31.60
C GLY A 682 -10.93 2.79 30.30
N ALA A 683 -9.64 2.63 29.99
CA ALA A 683 -9.16 1.86 28.86
C ALA A 683 -8.42 0.62 29.37
N ASP A 684 -8.96 -0.57 29.04
CA ASP A 684 -8.37 -1.87 29.35
C ASP A 684 -6.84 -1.87 29.14
N GLU A 685 -6.07 -2.38 30.11
CA GLU A 685 -4.60 -2.43 30.07
C GLU A 685 -4.09 -3.09 28.77
N TYR A 686 -4.86 -4.01 28.18
CA TYR A 686 -4.53 -4.61 26.88
C TYR A 686 -4.56 -3.58 25.73
N THR A 687 -5.51 -2.65 25.75
CA THR A 687 -5.59 -1.56 24.77
C THR A 687 -4.37 -0.64 24.89
N ILE A 688 -3.89 -0.42 26.11
CA ILE A 688 -2.68 0.36 26.36
C ILE A 688 -1.47 -0.38 25.77
N LEU A 689 -1.25 -1.64 26.12
CA LEU A 689 -0.14 -2.45 25.62
C LEU A 689 -0.11 -2.54 24.09
N THR A 690 -1.26 -2.78 23.46
CA THR A 690 -1.35 -2.87 21.99
C THR A 690 -1.13 -1.53 21.31
N ARG A 691 -1.58 -0.41 21.90
CA ARG A 691 -1.24 0.93 21.40
C ARG A 691 0.26 1.20 21.52
N LEU A 692 0.89 0.84 22.65
CA LEU A 692 2.34 0.98 22.82
C LEU A 692 3.11 0.14 21.79
N ALA A 693 2.66 -1.09 21.51
CA ALA A 693 3.23 -1.94 20.47
C ALA A 693 3.09 -1.33 19.06
N GLU A 694 2.08 -0.50 18.83
CA GLU A 694 1.85 0.22 17.57
C GLU A 694 2.60 1.57 17.49
N THR A 695 3.23 2.03 18.57
CA THR A 695 3.93 3.32 18.62
C THR A 695 5.03 3.37 17.57
N GLN A 696 4.88 4.22 16.56
CA GLN A 696 5.89 4.36 15.52
C GLN A 696 7.04 5.27 15.94
N HIS A 697 6.86 6.09 16.98
CA HIS A 697 7.81 7.12 17.37
C HIS A 697 8.86 6.68 18.40
N ASP A 698 8.72 5.48 18.95
CA ASP A 698 9.67 4.89 19.89
C ASP A 698 9.72 3.39 19.62
N LEU A 699 10.73 2.97 18.85
CA LEU A 699 10.89 1.58 18.45
C LEU A 699 11.31 0.68 19.61
N VAL A 700 11.99 1.23 20.63
CA VAL A 700 12.39 0.46 21.82
C VAL A 700 11.15 0.14 22.64
N LEU A 701 10.32 1.15 22.93
CA LEU A 701 9.05 0.98 23.62
C LEU A 701 8.09 0.08 22.85
N SER A 702 7.94 0.30 21.53
CA SER A 702 7.10 -0.54 20.67
C SER A 702 7.57 -2.00 20.67
N ARG A 703 8.88 -2.24 20.61
CA ARG A 703 9.44 -3.60 20.69
C ARG A 703 9.19 -4.24 22.05
N ARG A 704 9.43 -3.52 23.16
CA ARG A 704 9.13 -4.02 24.51
C ARG A 704 7.66 -4.41 24.65
N ALA A 705 6.74 -3.54 24.22
CA ALA A 705 5.31 -3.81 24.24
C ALA A 705 4.91 -4.99 23.33
N THR A 706 5.49 -5.08 22.13
CA THR A 706 5.34 -6.21 21.20
C THR A 706 5.72 -7.53 21.88
N HIS A 707 6.86 -7.56 22.60
CA HIS A 707 7.32 -8.73 23.34
C HIS A 707 6.37 -9.08 24.48
N VAL A 708 5.93 -8.09 25.27
CA VAL A 708 4.97 -8.31 26.37
C VAL A 708 3.66 -8.91 25.85
N VAL A 709 3.06 -8.36 24.79
CA VAL A 709 1.84 -8.94 24.20
C VAL A 709 2.09 -10.36 23.67
N GLY A 710 3.25 -10.60 23.07
CA GLY A 710 3.69 -11.95 22.65
C GLY A 710 3.76 -12.95 23.80
N ARG A 711 4.33 -12.53 24.94
CA ARG A 711 4.43 -13.34 26.17
C ARG A 711 3.09 -13.62 26.80
N LEU A 712 2.19 -12.63 26.85
CA LEU A 712 0.82 -12.82 27.32
C LEU A 712 0.07 -13.85 26.47
N ARG A 713 0.23 -13.79 25.15
CA ARG A 713 -0.32 -14.78 24.20
C ARG A 713 0.26 -16.17 24.42
N ALA A 714 1.56 -16.29 24.63
CA ALA A 714 2.20 -17.57 24.95
C ALA A 714 1.66 -18.15 26.27
N ALA A 715 1.60 -17.34 27.34
CA ALA A 715 1.04 -17.72 28.63
C ALA A 715 -0.42 -18.17 28.52
N ALA A 716 -1.25 -17.41 27.79
CA ALA A 716 -2.65 -17.75 27.55
C ALA A 716 -2.81 -18.99 26.67
N THR A 717 -1.79 -19.40 25.92
CA THR A 717 -1.85 -20.62 25.10
C THR A 717 -1.43 -21.86 25.91
N GLU A 718 -0.43 -21.76 26.78
CA GLU A 718 0.00 -22.85 27.66
C GLU A 718 -0.92 -23.11 28.85
N ARG A 719 -1.72 -22.12 29.27
CA ARG A 719 -2.62 -22.25 30.42
C ARG A 719 -3.53 -23.48 30.26
N ASP A 720 -3.62 -24.35 31.25
CA ASP A 720 -4.49 -25.54 31.25
C ASP A 720 -4.22 -26.60 30.16
N ILE A 721 -3.13 -26.49 29.39
CA ILE A 721 -2.71 -27.51 28.41
C ILE A 721 -1.31 -27.99 28.77
N PRO A 722 -1.17 -29.09 29.54
CA PRO A 722 0.12 -29.51 30.09
C PRO A 722 1.14 -29.93 29.03
N ASN A 723 0.67 -30.25 27.81
CA ASN A 723 1.52 -30.83 26.77
C ASN A 723 1.98 -29.83 25.72
N ILE A 724 1.52 -28.58 25.71
CA ILE A 724 1.99 -27.58 24.75
C ILE A 724 3.09 -26.71 25.36
N GLN A 725 4.17 -26.54 24.61
CA GLN A 725 5.25 -25.61 24.92
C GLN A 725 5.34 -24.53 23.84
N VAL A 726 5.25 -23.28 24.25
CA VAL A 726 5.32 -22.11 23.37
C VAL A 726 6.67 -21.42 23.52
N SER A 727 7.30 -21.12 22.39
CA SER A 727 8.54 -20.35 22.30
C SER A 727 8.33 -19.09 21.46
N LEU A 728 9.03 -18.02 21.85
CA LEU A 728 8.97 -16.72 21.19
C LEU A 728 10.28 -16.44 20.49
N TRP A 729 10.20 -16.09 19.21
CA TRP A 729 11.34 -15.88 18.36
C TRP A 729 11.32 -14.49 17.75
N THR A 730 12.47 -13.84 17.73
CA THR A 730 12.70 -12.61 17.00
C THR A 730 13.68 -12.79 15.87
N PHE A 731 13.55 -11.96 14.85
CA PHE A 731 14.43 -11.96 13.68
C PHE A 731 14.95 -10.55 13.41
N PRO A 732 16.01 -10.35 12.61
CA PRO A 732 16.55 -9.01 12.37
C PRO A 732 15.49 -8.00 11.93
N VAL A 733 15.58 -6.79 12.47
CA VAL A 733 14.63 -5.69 12.19
C VAL A 733 14.53 -5.35 10.70
N ALA A 734 15.58 -5.66 9.94
CA ALA A 734 15.62 -5.52 8.49
C ALA A 734 14.57 -6.37 7.75
N PHE A 735 14.07 -7.46 8.36
CA PHE A 735 12.99 -8.27 7.78
C PHE A 735 11.61 -7.73 8.15
N SER A 736 11.44 -7.23 9.38
CA SER A 736 10.22 -6.57 9.85
C SER A 736 10.58 -5.72 11.07
N THR A 737 10.01 -4.53 11.18
CA THR A 737 10.06 -3.77 12.43
C THR A 737 9.26 -4.42 13.55
N ARG A 738 8.33 -5.32 13.19
CA ARG A 738 7.52 -6.14 14.10
C ARG A 738 7.91 -7.59 13.90
N ASN A 739 9.01 -7.95 14.51
CA ASN A 739 9.80 -9.12 14.24
C ASN A 739 9.52 -10.24 15.25
N LEU A 740 8.27 -10.62 15.49
CA LEU A 740 7.93 -11.65 16.47
C LEU A 740 7.28 -12.87 15.80
N CYS A 741 7.64 -14.07 16.26
CA CYS A 741 7.01 -15.34 15.90
C CYS A 741 6.71 -16.15 17.16
N LEU A 742 5.49 -16.66 17.28
CA LEU A 742 5.07 -17.59 18.33
C LEU A 742 5.06 -19.00 17.76
N VAL A 743 5.63 -19.95 18.50
CA VAL A 743 5.85 -21.32 18.04
C VAL A 743 5.44 -22.28 19.13
N GLY A 744 4.34 -22.98 18.92
CA GLY A 744 3.82 -24.00 19.83
C GLY A 744 4.19 -25.40 19.37
N LYS A 745 4.70 -26.22 20.29
CA LYS A 745 5.02 -27.64 20.06
C LYS A 745 4.40 -28.50 21.15
N TYR A 746 4.06 -29.74 20.81
CA TYR A 746 3.65 -30.72 21.81
C TYR A 746 4.85 -31.48 22.35
N ARG A 747 4.85 -31.70 23.68
CA ARG A 747 5.86 -32.48 24.41
C ARG A 747 5.66 -33.97 24.27
#